data_AF-A0AAR2KNJ9-F1
#
_entry.id   AF-A0AAR2KNJ9-F1
#
_cell.length_a   1.000
_cell.length_b   1.000
_cell.length_c   1.000
_cell.angle_alpha   90.00
_cell.angle_beta   90.00
_cell.angle_gamma   90.00
#
_symmetry.space_group_name_H-M   'P 1'
#
loop_
_entity.id
_entity.type
_entity.pdbx_description
1 polymer ?
#
loop_
_entity_poly.entity_id
_entity_poly.type
_entity_poly.pdbx_seq_one_letter_code
_entity_poly.pdbx_strand_id
1 'polypeptide(L)'
;MASCIDPSHSRRKKSLTPPLSMSETLNLVVCGSDGAVKASISDFILGQRELSTESSSVCVRREGEVCGRLVTLVEMPALYNTQLSEEEVMQETLRCVSLCDPGVHAFLLMVHEGPLTDEDKGEMEKIQRIFGSRVKKHTILHFTTQSQQTVELSEASQFITETYKEQICVLDTSDISVLLQQIDRVVAQNNGSFYTTTMYLEAQVETQLRYKTEIEELKNTISYLRKQIKIQAQETAPGRGDLRIVLLGKTGVGKSASGNTILDKEVFRELLSSLSVTSICQKESAEIGQRWITVIDTPGLCDTNIPEIQVRKEITKCITMATPGPHVFLLVLSLGRFTQEEKEAVKIIQELFGEESRRYTMVLFTRGDDLRNTCIKEFIHSDNRLQNIIHQCGDRYHVFSNRKTEDRSQVTDLLEKIDSMVAVNGGSCYTNEMFQQVEEALQEEQERILKEKDDAIERKKEELKAKHEAEMEKLKRIMQEERRNLASERREKETEFLKREAEIKMETNEELKKEVDKELGEQQEAFNKEMERREQDHEKQMHKHLEYLKEQYEREMENIRKKGEEKARQKAEEEFCSKLEEEVAKAREEGKKEGYEEARRDAEPKQSHAGRLSHVLRKKAGPVGGAVGGAFGSLLDWIGVD
;
A
#
# COMPACT_ATOMS: atom_id res chain seq x y z
N MET A 1 82.64 4.02 29.10
CA MET A 1 82.49 5.30 28.36
C MET A 1 81.49 5.07 27.23
N ALA A 2 80.88 6.13 26.69
CA ALA A 2 79.87 6.01 25.64
C ALA A 2 80.47 5.87 24.23
N SER A 3 79.73 5.23 23.32
CA SER A 3 79.91 5.35 21.86
C SER A 3 78.57 5.12 21.18
N CYS A 4 77.95 6.18 20.67
CA CYS A 4 76.74 6.10 19.85
C CYS A 4 77.14 6.07 18.37
N ILE A 5 76.72 5.06 17.60
CA ILE A 5 76.80 5.02 16.13
C ILE A 5 75.50 4.43 15.55
N ASP A 6 75.09 4.96 14.41
CA ASP A 6 73.82 4.77 13.67
C ASP A 6 73.23 3.34 13.55
N PRO A 7 71.88 3.21 13.60
CA PRO A 7 71.16 1.97 13.29
C PRO A 7 70.87 1.83 11.78
N SER A 8 71.87 1.44 10.98
CA SER A 8 71.73 1.39 9.51
C SER A 8 71.91 -0.02 8.89
N HIS A 9 71.02 -0.98 9.19
CA HIS A 9 70.72 -2.09 8.25
C HIS A 9 69.45 -2.91 8.59
N SER A 10 68.34 -2.64 7.89
CA SER A 10 67.42 -3.72 7.49
C SER A 10 66.57 -3.32 6.28
N ARG A 11 67.12 -3.46 5.08
CA ARG A 11 66.31 -3.56 3.85
C ARG A 11 65.60 -4.93 3.82
N ARG A 12 64.65 -5.14 4.75
CA ARG A 12 63.63 -6.18 4.55
C ARG A 12 62.92 -5.83 3.25
N LYS A 13 62.99 -6.74 2.27
CA LYS A 13 62.27 -6.62 1.01
C LYS A 13 60.81 -6.34 1.37
N LYS A 14 60.21 -5.27 0.84
CA LYS A 14 58.75 -5.24 0.71
C LYS A 14 58.42 -6.43 -0.18
N SER A 15 57.92 -7.51 0.42
CA SER A 15 57.22 -8.52 -0.33
C SER A 15 56.07 -7.80 -1.01
N LEU A 16 56.10 -7.71 -2.33
CA LEU A 16 54.86 -7.52 -3.05
C LEU A 16 54.01 -8.73 -2.67
N THR A 17 52.94 -8.48 -1.93
CA THR A 17 51.78 -9.38 -1.97
C THR A 17 51.47 -9.59 -3.45
N PRO A 18 51.29 -10.83 -3.92
CA PRO A 18 50.79 -11.06 -5.26
C PRO A 18 49.50 -10.24 -5.45
N PRO A 19 49.18 -9.79 -6.68
CA PRO A 19 47.80 -9.44 -7.00
C PRO A 19 46.89 -10.56 -6.51
N LEU A 20 45.74 -10.21 -5.92
CA LEU A 20 44.71 -11.20 -5.60
C LEU A 20 44.40 -12.01 -6.87
N SER A 21 44.23 -13.32 -6.71
CA SER A 21 44.19 -14.27 -7.82
C SER A 21 43.13 -13.89 -8.85
N MET A 22 43.50 -13.99 -10.14
CA MET A 22 42.58 -13.84 -11.28
C MET A 22 41.33 -14.71 -11.04
N SER A 23 40.21 -14.05 -10.80
CA SER A 23 38.91 -14.61 -10.44
C SER A 23 37.84 -13.60 -10.90
N GLU A 24 37.83 -13.27 -12.19
CA GLU A 24 36.84 -13.78 -13.15
C GLU A 24 35.48 -13.07 -13.10
N THR A 25 34.96 -12.67 -11.93
CA THR A 25 33.69 -11.89 -11.81
C THR A 25 33.75 -10.82 -10.72
N LEU A 26 32.99 -9.73 -10.91
CA LEU A 26 32.83 -8.64 -9.94
C LEU A 26 31.38 -8.14 -9.95
N ASN A 27 30.67 -8.27 -8.82
CA ASN A 27 29.27 -7.82 -8.72
C ASN A 27 29.16 -6.47 -8.01
N LEU A 28 28.54 -5.49 -8.67
CA LEU A 28 28.37 -4.12 -8.19
C LEU A 28 26.89 -3.74 -8.22
N VAL A 29 26.46 -2.94 -7.25
CA VAL A 29 25.11 -2.36 -7.20
C VAL A 29 25.20 -0.85 -7.32
N VAL A 30 24.34 -0.22 -8.12
CA VAL A 30 24.26 1.25 -8.23
C VAL A 30 23.00 1.75 -7.51
N CYS A 31 23.20 2.60 -6.50
CA CYS A 31 22.16 3.17 -5.64
C CYS A 31 22.10 4.70 -5.79
N GLY A 32 20.99 5.34 -5.39
CA GLY A 32 20.88 6.80 -5.38
C GLY A 32 19.50 7.31 -5.80
N SER A 33 19.26 8.59 -5.50
CA SER A 33 18.03 9.34 -5.77
C SER A 33 17.75 9.49 -7.28
N ASP A 34 18.77 9.91 -8.05
CA ASP A 34 18.63 10.27 -9.46
C ASP A 34 18.83 9.07 -10.42
N GLY A 35 17.80 8.76 -11.22
CA GLY A 35 17.83 7.67 -12.20
C GLY A 35 18.73 7.92 -13.42
N ALA A 36 18.87 9.16 -13.87
CA ALA A 36 19.71 9.52 -15.01
C ALA A 36 21.21 9.49 -14.63
N VAL A 37 21.55 9.90 -13.41
CA VAL A 37 22.91 9.76 -12.86
C VAL A 37 23.30 8.28 -12.75
N LYS A 38 22.39 7.43 -12.23
CA LYS A 38 22.62 5.97 -12.16
C LYS A 38 22.83 5.35 -13.55
N ALA A 39 21.97 5.66 -14.52
CA ALA A 39 22.16 5.23 -15.90
C ALA A 39 23.52 5.66 -16.48
N SER A 40 23.90 6.94 -16.27
CA SER A 40 25.13 7.49 -16.82
C SER A 40 26.41 6.91 -16.21
N ILE A 41 26.44 6.57 -14.91
CA ILE A 41 27.62 5.92 -14.32
C ILE A 41 27.72 4.45 -14.77
N SER A 42 26.59 3.77 -14.98
CA SER A 42 26.55 2.39 -15.47
C SER A 42 27.03 2.25 -16.91
N ASP A 43 26.57 3.15 -17.79
CA ASP A 43 27.07 3.25 -19.17
C ASP A 43 28.57 3.55 -19.21
N PHE A 44 29.07 4.39 -18.28
CA PHE A 44 30.50 4.66 -18.12
C PHE A 44 31.29 3.43 -17.65
N ILE A 45 30.80 2.68 -16.65
CA ILE A 45 31.45 1.47 -16.13
C ILE A 45 31.55 0.38 -17.21
N LEU A 46 30.47 0.12 -17.94
CA LEU A 46 30.39 -1.00 -18.90
C LEU A 46 30.87 -0.63 -20.32
N GLY A 47 31.06 0.66 -20.62
CA GLY A 47 31.40 1.14 -21.96
C GLY A 47 30.29 0.97 -23.01
N GLN A 48 29.09 0.59 -22.56
CA GLN A 48 27.90 0.37 -23.38
C GLN A 48 27.02 1.62 -23.31
N ARG A 49 26.36 1.99 -24.42
CA ARG A 49 25.33 3.05 -24.42
C ARG A 49 23.99 2.47 -24.80
N GLU A 50 23.06 2.48 -23.86
CA GLU A 50 21.64 2.18 -24.11
C GLU A 50 20.79 3.40 -23.81
N LEU A 51 19.68 3.57 -24.53
CA LEU A 51 18.77 4.71 -24.35
C LEU A 51 17.81 4.48 -23.18
N SER A 52 18.35 4.20 -22.00
CA SER A 52 17.60 4.15 -20.74
C SER A 52 17.09 5.56 -20.40
N THR A 53 15.82 5.79 -20.74
CA THR A 53 15.11 7.02 -20.39
C THR A 53 14.05 6.71 -19.34
N GLU A 54 13.93 7.61 -18.36
CA GLU A 54 13.08 7.51 -17.16
C GLU A 54 13.53 6.47 -16.11
N SER A 55 13.17 6.71 -14.85
CA SER A 55 13.60 5.86 -13.73
C SER A 55 12.82 4.56 -13.73
N SER A 56 13.50 3.44 -14.00
CA SER A 56 12.95 2.10 -13.78
C SER A 56 12.46 1.95 -12.32
N SER A 57 11.28 1.35 -12.17
CA SER A 57 10.74 0.87 -10.89
C SER A 57 11.35 -0.46 -10.43
N VAL A 58 12.14 -1.10 -11.29
CA VAL A 58 12.60 -2.50 -11.20
C VAL A 58 14.12 -2.55 -11.40
N CYS A 59 14.85 -3.38 -10.64
CA CYS A 59 16.30 -3.48 -10.78
C CYS A 59 16.72 -3.99 -12.16
N VAL A 60 17.74 -3.39 -12.74
CA VAL A 60 18.27 -3.73 -14.06
C VAL A 60 19.66 -4.36 -13.88
N ARG A 61 19.82 -5.64 -14.25
CA ARG A 61 21.12 -6.32 -14.30
C ARG A 61 21.72 -6.15 -15.70
N ARG A 62 22.94 -5.63 -15.77
CA ARG A 62 23.75 -5.47 -16.98
C ARG A 62 25.12 -6.13 -16.77
N GLU A 63 25.74 -6.62 -17.84
CA GLU A 63 27.02 -7.34 -17.80
C GLU A 63 27.97 -6.87 -18.91
N GLY A 64 29.27 -6.88 -18.63
CA GLY A 64 30.31 -6.53 -19.60
C GLY A 64 31.72 -6.84 -19.11
N GLU A 65 32.67 -6.98 -20.03
CA GLU A 65 34.09 -7.14 -19.69
C GLU A 65 34.76 -5.76 -19.55
N VAL A 66 35.29 -5.47 -18.37
CA VAL A 66 35.93 -4.18 -18.03
C VAL A 66 37.33 -4.45 -17.52
N CYS A 67 38.35 -3.93 -18.22
CA CYS A 67 39.77 -4.11 -17.88
C CYS A 67 40.21 -5.57 -17.65
N GLY A 68 39.61 -6.54 -18.36
CA GLY A 68 39.91 -7.97 -18.21
C GLY A 68 39.21 -8.67 -17.04
N ARG A 69 38.11 -8.10 -16.53
CA ARG A 69 37.22 -8.70 -15.52
C ARG A 69 35.78 -8.68 -16.04
N LEU A 70 35.00 -9.75 -15.83
CA LEU A 70 33.56 -9.67 -16.04
C LEU A 70 32.94 -8.86 -14.89
N VAL A 71 32.16 -7.84 -15.21
CA VAL A 71 31.46 -7.00 -14.24
C VAL A 71 29.95 -7.22 -14.39
N THR A 72 29.32 -7.71 -13.33
CA THR A 72 27.87 -7.69 -13.15
C THR A 72 27.50 -6.38 -12.47
N LEU A 73 26.64 -5.59 -13.09
CA LEU A 73 26.18 -4.31 -12.56
C LEU A 73 24.66 -4.35 -12.39
N VAL A 74 24.18 -4.07 -11.18
CA VAL A 74 22.74 -4.04 -10.87
C VAL A 74 22.31 -2.65 -10.46
N GLU A 75 21.54 -1.99 -11.31
CA GLU A 75 20.98 -0.67 -11.04
C GLU A 75 19.72 -0.82 -10.20
N MET A 76 19.68 -0.20 -9.03
CA MET A 76 18.55 -0.25 -8.11
C MET A 76 17.60 0.94 -8.36
N PRO A 77 16.26 0.76 -8.28
CA PRO A 77 15.34 1.90 -8.26
C PRO A 77 15.64 2.84 -7.08
N ALA A 78 15.22 4.09 -7.19
CA ALA A 78 15.24 4.97 -6.01
C ALA A 78 14.21 4.46 -4.99
N LEU A 79 14.58 4.43 -3.70
CA LEU A 79 13.74 3.88 -2.64
C LEU A 79 12.94 4.96 -1.93
N TYR A 80 13.51 6.16 -1.77
CA TYR A 80 12.91 7.28 -1.03
C TYR A 80 12.08 8.21 -1.93
N ASN A 81 10.96 8.70 -1.39
CA ASN A 81 10.01 9.60 -2.06
C ASN A 81 9.47 9.12 -3.43
N THR A 82 9.54 7.81 -3.73
CA THR A 82 9.07 7.21 -4.98
C THR A 82 7.62 6.72 -4.92
N GLN A 83 7.06 6.37 -6.08
CA GLN A 83 5.71 5.78 -6.20
C GLN A 83 5.64 4.29 -5.78
N LEU A 84 6.75 3.69 -5.35
CA LEU A 84 6.82 2.30 -4.95
C LEU A 84 6.22 2.08 -3.56
N SER A 85 5.40 1.04 -3.43
CA SER A 85 4.97 0.50 -2.13
C SER A 85 6.16 -0.01 -1.31
N GLU A 86 5.97 -0.23 0.00
CA GLU A 86 7.02 -0.87 0.80
C GLU A 86 7.25 -2.31 0.33
N GLU A 87 6.22 -3.01 -0.15
CA GLU A 87 6.32 -4.35 -0.74
C GLU A 87 7.18 -4.37 -2.01
N GLU A 88 7.02 -3.42 -2.93
CA GLU A 88 7.85 -3.31 -4.14
C GLU A 88 9.29 -2.92 -3.81
N VAL A 89 9.49 -1.99 -2.87
CA VAL A 89 10.82 -1.67 -2.34
C VAL A 89 11.50 -2.90 -1.73
N MET A 90 10.75 -3.73 -1.00
CA MET A 90 11.27 -4.97 -0.41
C MET A 90 11.56 -6.04 -1.46
N GLN A 91 10.70 -6.21 -2.47
CA GLN A 91 10.94 -7.14 -3.57
C GLN A 91 12.18 -6.74 -4.37
N GLU A 92 12.31 -5.47 -4.75
CA GLU A 92 13.43 -5.02 -5.57
C GLU A 92 14.76 -4.95 -4.81
N THR A 93 14.77 -4.60 -3.52
CA THR A 93 16.00 -4.68 -2.72
C THR A 93 16.46 -6.12 -2.47
N LEU A 94 15.55 -7.08 -2.30
CA LEU A 94 15.89 -8.51 -2.25
C LEU A 94 16.39 -9.01 -3.62
N ARG A 95 15.71 -8.62 -4.69
CA ARG A 95 16.06 -8.97 -6.09
C ARG A 95 17.43 -8.40 -6.45
N CYS A 96 17.76 -7.20 -6.01
CA CYS A 96 19.07 -6.57 -6.19
C CYS A 96 20.22 -7.45 -5.67
N VAL A 97 20.13 -7.95 -4.43
CA VAL A 97 21.15 -8.86 -3.86
C VAL A 97 21.10 -10.22 -4.55
N SER A 98 19.92 -10.75 -4.84
CA SER A 98 19.72 -12.06 -5.48
C SER A 98 20.22 -12.12 -6.93
N LEU A 99 20.33 -10.97 -7.61
CA LEU A 99 20.94 -10.83 -8.93
C LEU A 99 22.48 -10.83 -8.90
N CYS A 100 23.11 -10.84 -7.72
CA CYS A 100 24.55 -10.73 -7.52
C CYS A 100 25.13 -11.96 -6.79
N ASP A 101 25.11 -13.15 -7.40
CA ASP A 101 25.74 -14.35 -6.83
C ASP A 101 27.28 -14.30 -6.98
N PRO A 102 28.10 -14.63 -5.94
CA PRO A 102 27.74 -15.08 -4.59
C PRO A 102 27.44 -13.95 -3.58
N GLY A 103 27.69 -12.70 -3.96
CA GLY A 103 27.26 -11.51 -3.22
C GLY A 103 27.65 -10.21 -3.91
N VAL A 104 27.19 -9.08 -3.35
CA VAL A 104 27.54 -7.72 -3.79
C VAL A 104 28.92 -7.35 -3.24
N HIS A 105 29.87 -7.02 -4.12
CA HIS A 105 31.25 -6.66 -3.73
C HIS A 105 31.34 -5.21 -3.28
N ALA A 106 30.61 -4.30 -3.97
CA ALA A 106 30.41 -2.93 -3.52
C ALA A 106 29.05 -2.37 -3.99
N PHE A 107 28.43 -1.57 -3.13
CA PHE A 107 27.35 -0.66 -3.47
C PHE A 107 27.97 0.70 -3.83
N LEU A 108 27.62 1.24 -4.99
CA LEU A 108 28.05 2.54 -5.48
C LEU A 108 26.88 3.51 -5.28
N LEU A 109 26.93 4.32 -4.22
CA LEU A 109 25.87 5.26 -3.89
C LEU A 109 26.14 6.62 -4.54
N MET A 110 25.33 6.95 -5.55
CA MET A 110 25.42 8.20 -6.30
C MET A 110 24.82 9.37 -5.51
N VAL A 111 25.57 10.47 -5.44
CA VAL A 111 25.17 11.74 -4.83
C VAL A 111 25.67 12.90 -5.69
N HIS A 112 24.89 13.97 -5.79
CA HIS A 112 25.29 15.18 -6.52
C HIS A 112 26.40 15.96 -5.79
N GLU A 113 27.32 16.58 -6.53
CA GLU A 113 28.35 17.44 -5.94
C GLU A 113 27.74 18.77 -5.46
N GLY A 114 27.37 18.81 -4.18
CA GLY A 114 26.74 19.95 -3.53
C GLY A 114 26.30 19.65 -2.09
N PRO A 115 25.46 20.50 -1.47
CA PRO A 115 24.79 20.17 -0.21
C PRO A 115 23.82 19.00 -0.43
N LEU A 116 23.80 18.03 0.49
CA LEU A 116 22.86 16.90 0.43
C LEU A 116 21.40 17.40 0.37
N THR A 117 20.66 16.94 -0.64
CA THR A 117 19.20 17.12 -0.70
C THR A 117 18.51 16.28 0.37
N ASP A 118 17.23 16.53 0.64
CA ASP A 118 16.45 15.68 1.56
C ASP A 118 16.10 14.34 0.90
N GLU A 119 16.05 14.30 -0.43
CA GLU A 119 16.00 13.09 -1.24
C GLU A 119 17.23 12.20 -1.04
N ASP A 120 18.44 12.77 -1.11
CA ASP A 120 19.70 12.01 -0.91
C ASP A 120 19.80 11.47 0.53
N LYS A 121 19.43 12.27 1.54
CA LYS A 121 19.40 11.83 2.95
C LYS A 121 18.40 10.71 3.15
N GLY A 122 17.19 10.86 2.64
CA GLY A 122 16.14 9.86 2.76
C GLY A 122 16.48 8.55 2.04
N GLU A 123 17.16 8.63 0.89
CA GLU A 123 17.69 7.46 0.18
C GLU A 123 18.79 6.76 1.00
N MET A 124 19.75 7.52 1.54
CA MET A 124 20.79 7.02 2.44
C MET A 124 20.21 6.33 3.67
N GLU A 125 19.20 6.91 4.32
CA GLU A 125 18.52 6.34 5.48
C GLU A 125 17.71 5.10 5.12
N LYS A 126 16.97 5.11 4.01
CA LYS A 126 16.12 3.98 3.59
C LYS A 126 16.98 2.77 3.17
N ILE A 127 18.12 2.99 2.50
CA ILE A 127 19.13 1.96 2.23
C ILE A 127 19.70 1.40 3.54
N GLN A 128 20.09 2.26 4.49
CA GLN A 128 20.61 1.80 5.80
C GLN A 128 19.57 1.05 6.63
N ARG A 129 18.27 1.40 6.51
CA ARG A 129 17.16 0.68 7.16
C ARG A 129 16.99 -0.71 6.57
N ILE A 130 17.03 -0.84 5.24
CA ILE A 130 16.68 -2.09 4.54
C ILE A 130 17.85 -3.08 4.50
N PHE A 131 19.04 -2.61 4.14
CA PHE A 131 20.24 -3.45 4.05
C PHE A 131 21.01 -3.52 5.40
N GLY A 132 20.53 -2.81 6.42
CA GLY A 132 21.06 -2.82 7.78
C GLY A 132 22.44 -2.17 7.93
N SER A 133 22.92 -2.13 9.17
CA SER A 133 24.19 -1.47 9.53
C SER A 133 25.43 -2.01 8.77
N ARG A 134 25.37 -3.26 8.29
CA ARG A 134 26.49 -3.96 7.62
C ARG A 134 26.69 -3.51 6.16
N VAL A 135 25.68 -2.91 5.53
CA VAL A 135 25.81 -2.39 4.15
C VAL A 135 26.87 -1.29 4.05
N LYS A 136 27.00 -0.47 5.11
CA LYS A 136 27.91 0.68 5.15
C LYS A 136 29.34 0.31 4.77
N LYS A 137 29.86 -0.80 5.30
CA LYS A 137 31.23 -1.29 5.04
C LYS A 137 31.50 -1.66 3.59
N HIS A 138 30.44 -1.93 2.83
CA HIS A 138 30.46 -2.31 1.42
C HIS A 138 30.02 -1.16 0.51
N THR A 139 29.83 0.05 1.04
CA THR A 139 29.27 1.19 0.29
C THR A 139 30.36 2.21 -0.03
N ILE A 140 30.64 2.40 -1.32
CA ILE A 140 31.43 3.53 -1.82
C ILE A 140 30.45 4.67 -2.10
N LEU A 141 30.67 5.83 -1.48
CA LEU A 141 29.94 7.04 -1.81
C LEU A 141 30.61 7.72 -3.01
N HIS A 142 29.84 8.08 -4.04
CA HIS A 142 30.34 8.60 -5.30
C HIS A 142 29.69 9.94 -5.63
N PHE A 143 30.48 11.02 -5.63
CA PHE A 143 30.03 12.33 -6.08
C PHE A 143 30.12 12.49 -7.59
N THR A 144 29.08 13.04 -8.22
CA THR A 144 29.06 13.30 -9.67
C THR A 144 29.23 14.78 -9.99
N THR A 145 30.37 15.10 -10.61
CA THR A 145 30.84 16.45 -10.94
C THR A 145 30.30 16.96 -12.27
N GLN A 146 29.85 18.22 -12.32
CA GLN A 146 29.46 18.92 -13.57
C GLN A 146 30.43 20.04 -13.99
N SER A 147 31.50 20.33 -13.24
CA SER A 147 32.48 21.36 -13.61
C SER A 147 33.89 21.06 -13.10
N GLN A 148 34.91 21.45 -13.87
CA GLN A 148 36.33 21.30 -13.51
C GLN A 148 36.80 22.33 -12.46
N GLN A 149 36.12 22.38 -11.32
CA GLN A 149 36.51 23.19 -10.16
C GLN A 149 36.54 22.30 -8.91
N THR A 150 37.72 22.15 -8.33
CA THR A 150 37.90 21.51 -7.03
C THR A 150 37.32 22.40 -5.94
N VAL A 151 36.04 22.25 -5.63
CA VAL A 151 35.37 22.95 -4.53
C VAL A 151 35.70 22.23 -3.21
N GLU A 152 36.13 22.97 -2.20
CA GLU A 152 36.35 22.39 -0.87
C GLU A 152 35.01 21.90 -0.29
N LEU A 153 34.99 20.65 0.20
CA LEU A 153 33.76 19.98 0.63
C LEU A 153 33.11 20.73 1.81
N SER A 154 32.03 21.46 1.52
CA SER A 154 31.25 22.29 2.44
C SER A 154 30.61 21.48 3.59
N GLU A 155 29.86 22.11 4.50
CA GLU A 155 29.41 21.57 5.80
C GLU A 155 28.71 20.20 5.74
N ALA A 156 28.08 19.85 4.61
CA ALA A 156 27.58 18.48 4.32
C ALA A 156 28.64 17.38 4.57
N SER A 157 29.93 17.73 4.45
CA SER A 157 31.10 16.94 4.87
C SER A 157 30.93 16.26 6.22
N GLN A 158 30.36 16.91 7.24
CA GLN A 158 30.40 16.36 8.61
C GLN A 158 29.55 15.09 8.72
N PHE A 159 28.27 15.15 8.32
CA PHE A 159 27.36 13.99 8.32
C PHE A 159 27.92 12.81 7.48
N ILE A 160 28.47 13.12 6.30
CA ILE A 160 29.04 12.13 5.39
C ILE A 160 30.33 11.51 5.98
N THR A 161 31.23 12.34 6.51
CA THR A 161 32.52 11.92 7.07
C THR A 161 32.35 11.19 8.40
N GLU A 162 31.28 11.42 9.16
CA GLU A 162 30.94 10.57 10.31
C GLU A 162 30.32 9.24 9.91
N THR A 163 29.51 9.21 8.85
CA THR A 163 28.73 8.01 8.47
C THR A 163 29.51 7.03 7.56
N TYR A 164 30.39 7.52 6.69
CA TYR A 164 31.11 6.75 5.66
C TYR A 164 32.64 7.01 5.68
N LYS A 165 33.21 7.15 6.87
CA LYS A 165 34.67 7.37 7.10
C LYS A 165 35.52 6.39 6.28
N GLU A 166 36.48 6.94 5.54
CA GLU A 166 37.42 6.22 4.64
C GLU A 166 36.84 5.61 3.33
N GLN A 167 35.53 5.70 3.04
CA GLN A 167 34.91 5.09 1.85
C GLN A 167 34.26 6.10 0.87
N ILE A 168 34.71 7.36 0.91
CA ILE A 168 34.27 8.44 0.01
C ILE A 168 35.11 8.46 -1.27
N CYS A 169 34.47 8.65 -2.42
CA CYS A 169 35.11 8.98 -3.68
C CYS A 169 34.53 10.25 -4.33
N VAL A 170 35.43 11.13 -4.76
CA VAL A 170 35.17 12.15 -5.79
C VAL A 170 35.92 11.67 -7.03
N LEU A 171 35.20 11.32 -8.08
CA LEU A 171 35.74 10.75 -9.31
C LEU A 171 35.48 11.73 -10.46
N ASP A 172 36.52 12.46 -10.85
CA ASP A 172 36.54 13.11 -12.17
C ASP A 172 36.42 11.98 -13.22
N THR A 173 35.38 12.02 -14.05
CA THR A 173 34.82 10.87 -14.78
C THR A 173 35.62 10.49 -16.01
N SER A 174 36.92 10.28 -15.84
CA SER A 174 37.93 10.12 -16.90
C SER A 174 38.68 8.79 -16.87
N ASP A 175 38.72 8.05 -15.75
CA ASP A 175 39.43 6.76 -15.66
C ASP A 175 38.73 5.73 -14.73
N ILE A 176 38.16 4.69 -15.35
CA ILE A 176 37.53 3.54 -14.69
C ILE A 176 38.53 2.77 -13.79
N SER A 177 39.83 2.83 -14.11
CA SER A 177 40.88 2.14 -13.34
C SER A 177 40.96 2.62 -11.90
N VAL A 178 40.62 3.88 -11.63
CA VAL A 178 40.60 4.46 -10.28
C VAL A 178 39.44 3.92 -9.45
N LEU A 179 38.26 3.77 -10.06
CA LEU A 179 37.08 3.16 -9.43
C LEU A 179 37.34 1.69 -9.08
N LEU A 180 37.90 0.91 -10.02
CA LEU A 180 38.27 -0.49 -9.76
C LEU A 180 39.30 -0.62 -8.61
N GLN A 181 40.27 0.29 -8.53
CA GLN A 181 41.22 0.35 -7.40
C GLN A 181 40.59 0.78 -6.06
N GLN A 182 39.39 1.34 -6.03
CA GLN A 182 38.63 1.59 -4.79
C GLN A 182 37.76 0.41 -4.41
N ILE A 183 37.13 -0.24 -5.38
CA ILE A 183 36.40 -1.50 -5.16
C ILE A 183 37.35 -2.57 -4.61
N ASP A 184 38.54 -2.74 -5.20
CA ASP A 184 39.58 -3.64 -4.69
C ASP A 184 39.99 -3.30 -3.24
N ARG A 185 40.00 -2.01 -2.86
CA ARG A 185 40.28 -1.56 -1.49
C ARG A 185 39.14 -1.88 -0.52
N VAL A 186 37.88 -1.67 -0.90
CA VAL A 186 36.71 -1.98 -0.07
C VAL A 186 36.55 -3.49 0.11
N VAL A 187 36.76 -4.29 -0.95
CA VAL A 187 36.79 -5.75 -0.87
C VAL A 187 37.93 -6.22 0.05
N ALA A 188 39.12 -5.64 -0.06
CA ALA A 188 40.25 -5.95 0.84
C ALA A 188 39.99 -5.55 2.30
N GLN A 189 39.36 -4.39 2.56
CA GLN A 189 38.95 -3.94 3.90
C GLN A 189 37.94 -4.91 4.54
N ASN A 190 37.07 -5.54 3.74
CA ASN A 190 36.14 -6.58 4.17
C ASN A 190 36.75 -8.00 4.11
N ASN A 191 38.08 -8.15 4.08
CA ASN A 191 38.79 -9.43 4.01
C ASN A 191 38.40 -10.33 2.83
N GLY A 192 37.97 -9.75 1.71
CA GLY A 192 37.45 -10.50 0.55
C GLY A 192 36.00 -10.96 0.68
N SER A 193 35.29 -10.59 1.75
CA SER A 193 33.85 -10.85 1.87
C SER A 193 33.00 -9.83 1.12
N PHE A 194 31.83 -10.28 0.71
CA PHE A 194 30.82 -9.56 -0.04
C PHE A 194 29.50 -9.56 0.74
N TYR A 195 28.63 -8.59 0.47
CA TYR A 195 27.32 -8.50 1.10
C TYR A 195 26.38 -9.54 0.49
N THR A 196 25.88 -10.47 1.32
CA THR A 196 25.10 -11.65 0.88
C THR A 196 23.61 -11.51 1.16
N THR A 197 22.79 -12.34 0.49
CA THR A 197 21.36 -12.49 0.79
C THR A 197 21.11 -12.90 2.25
N THR A 198 22.03 -13.65 2.88
CA THR A 198 21.96 -13.96 4.31
C THR A 198 22.07 -12.71 5.17
N MET A 199 23.00 -11.80 4.85
CA MET A 199 23.14 -10.51 5.57
C MET A 199 21.94 -9.58 5.37
N TYR A 200 21.31 -9.63 4.19
CA TYR A 200 20.03 -8.95 3.94
C TYR A 200 18.91 -9.51 4.82
N LEU A 201 18.73 -10.83 4.86
CA LEU A 201 17.71 -11.47 5.68
C LEU A 201 17.94 -11.24 7.18
N GLU A 202 19.19 -11.24 7.65
CA GLU A 202 19.54 -10.85 9.02
C GLU A 202 19.14 -9.39 9.31
N ALA A 203 19.45 -8.44 8.41
CA ALA A 203 19.06 -7.03 8.57
C ALA A 203 17.53 -6.83 8.63
N GLN A 204 16.77 -7.64 7.89
CA GLN A 204 15.30 -7.63 7.94
C GLN A 204 14.77 -8.16 9.27
N VAL A 205 15.33 -9.25 9.79
CA VAL A 205 14.96 -9.78 11.12
C VAL A 205 15.35 -8.82 12.24
N GLU A 206 16.54 -8.21 12.19
CA GLU A 206 16.98 -7.15 13.12
C GLU A 206 15.98 -5.96 13.11
N THR A 207 15.52 -5.54 11.93
CA THR A 207 14.57 -4.42 11.78
C THR A 207 13.18 -4.74 12.30
N GLN A 208 12.66 -5.94 12.02
CA GLN A 208 11.36 -6.41 12.54
C GLN A 208 11.37 -6.55 14.08
N LEU A 209 12.49 -7.01 14.65
CA LEU A 209 12.68 -7.06 16.11
C LEU A 209 12.72 -5.66 16.74
N ARG A 210 13.34 -4.68 16.07
CA ARG A 210 13.36 -3.29 16.54
C ARG A 210 11.95 -2.68 16.55
N TYR A 211 11.22 -2.78 15.43
CA TYR A 211 9.83 -2.29 15.36
C TYR A 211 8.92 -2.96 16.40
N LYS A 212 9.06 -4.28 16.63
CA LYS A 212 8.33 -4.99 17.69
C LYS A 212 8.62 -4.44 19.08
N THR A 213 9.86 -3.98 19.33
CA THR A 213 10.27 -3.38 20.60
C THR A 213 9.71 -1.97 20.75
N GLU A 214 9.88 -1.12 19.72
CA GLU A 214 9.32 0.24 19.66
C GLU A 214 7.80 0.25 19.89
N ILE A 215 7.07 -0.68 19.24
CA ILE A 215 5.62 -0.87 19.41
C ILE A 215 5.26 -1.22 20.85
N GLU A 216 6.05 -2.06 21.52
CA GLU A 216 5.78 -2.46 22.91
C GLU A 216 6.10 -1.33 23.91
N GLU A 217 7.15 -0.55 23.67
CA GLU A 217 7.44 0.67 24.44
C GLU A 217 6.34 1.74 24.27
N LEU A 218 5.82 1.91 23.06
CA LEU A 218 4.68 2.77 22.77
C LEU A 218 3.40 2.29 23.48
N LYS A 219 3.08 0.98 23.44
CA LYS A 219 1.95 0.41 24.21
C LYS A 219 2.10 0.67 25.71
N ASN A 220 3.29 0.46 26.28
CA ASN A 220 3.55 0.70 27.70
C ASN A 220 3.40 2.19 28.05
N THR A 221 3.86 3.09 27.17
CA THR A 221 3.69 4.54 27.31
C THR A 221 2.21 4.94 27.25
N ILE A 222 1.45 4.41 26.28
CA ILE A 222 0.00 4.63 26.15
C ILE A 222 -0.75 4.08 27.38
N SER A 223 -0.37 2.91 27.89
CA SER A 223 -0.93 2.32 29.11
C SER A 223 -0.68 3.19 30.34
N TYR A 224 0.54 3.71 30.50
CA TYR A 224 0.90 4.65 31.55
C TYR A 224 0.11 5.97 31.46
N LEU A 225 0.02 6.58 30.27
CA LEU A 225 -0.73 7.82 30.06
C LEU A 225 -2.23 7.62 30.30
N ARG A 226 -2.84 6.53 29.80
CA ARG A 226 -4.23 6.14 30.10
C ARG A 226 -4.47 5.99 31.61
N LYS A 227 -3.51 5.44 32.35
CA LYS A 227 -3.58 5.32 33.81
C LYS A 227 -3.51 6.67 34.53
N GLN A 228 -2.68 7.61 34.06
CA GLN A 228 -2.61 8.97 34.60
C GLN A 228 -3.92 9.75 34.33
N ILE A 229 -4.44 9.68 33.11
CA ILE A 229 -5.73 10.28 32.75
C ILE A 229 -6.87 9.72 33.61
N LYS A 230 -6.87 8.40 33.87
CA LYS A 230 -7.87 7.76 34.74
C LYS A 230 -7.78 8.18 36.22
N ILE A 231 -6.60 8.60 36.69
CA ILE A 231 -6.41 9.17 38.04
C ILE A 231 -6.92 10.62 38.08
N GLN A 232 -6.56 11.46 37.10
CA GLN A 232 -7.06 12.84 37.00
C GLN A 232 -8.59 12.91 36.86
N ALA A 233 -9.19 11.95 36.14
CA ALA A 233 -10.64 11.79 36.04
C ALA A 233 -11.34 11.33 37.34
N GLN A 234 -10.59 11.01 38.40
CA GLN A 234 -11.14 10.69 39.73
C GLN A 234 -11.04 11.85 40.72
N GLU A 235 -10.26 12.90 40.43
CA GLU A 235 -10.16 14.10 41.28
C GLU A 235 -11.27 15.12 41.00
N THR A 236 -11.97 15.01 39.87
CA THR A 236 -13.18 15.77 39.56
C THR A 236 -14.44 15.02 40.04
N ALA A 237 -14.84 15.27 41.28
CA ALA A 237 -16.08 14.74 41.83
C ALA A 237 -17.29 15.20 40.98
N PRO A 238 -18.23 14.30 40.60
CA PRO A 238 -19.29 14.63 39.65
C PRO A 238 -20.27 15.66 40.24
N GLY A 239 -20.47 16.75 39.52
CA GLY A 239 -21.52 17.73 39.77
C GLY A 239 -22.89 17.06 39.73
N ARG A 240 -23.73 17.33 40.74
CA ARG A 240 -25.04 16.68 40.91
C ARG A 240 -26.11 17.34 40.03
N GLY A 241 -25.90 17.36 38.72
CA GLY A 241 -26.86 17.91 37.74
C GLY A 241 -26.45 17.84 36.25
N ASP A 242 -25.16 17.63 35.97
CA ASP A 242 -24.52 17.82 34.66
C ASP A 242 -25.17 16.99 33.53
N LEU A 243 -25.96 17.64 32.68
CA LEU A 243 -26.64 16.98 31.57
C LEU A 243 -25.73 16.90 30.34
N ARG A 244 -25.79 15.77 29.62
CA ARG A 244 -24.94 15.47 28.45
C ARG A 244 -25.81 15.04 27.28
N ILE A 245 -26.42 16.01 26.62
CA ILE A 245 -27.29 15.83 25.44
C ILE A 245 -26.42 15.63 24.21
N VAL A 246 -26.84 14.86 23.20
CA VAL A 246 -26.16 14.66 21.91
C VAL A 246 -27.14 14.84 20.77
N LEU A 247 -26.93 15.76 19.82
CA LEU A 247 -27.72 15.76 18.58
C LEU A 247 -27.38 14.54 17.70
N LEU A 248 -28.06 14.35 16.56
CA LEU A 248 -27.74 13.38 15.49
C LEU A 248 -28.43 13.81 14.20
N GLY A 249 -28.18 13.17 13.05
CA GLY A 249 -28.90 13.46 11.80
C GLY A 249 -28.03 13.89 10.61
N LYS A 250 -28.69 14.21 9.48
CA LYS A 250 -28.11 14.55 8.18
C LYS A 250 -27.38 15.92 8.18
N THR A 251 -26.51 16.16 7.19
CA THR A 251 -25.93 17.50 6.95
C THR A 251 -27.02 18.52 6.58
N GLY A 252 -26.92 19.75 7.11
CA GLY A 252 -27.81 20.86 6.77
C GLY A 252 -29.18 20.93 7.46
N VAL A 253 -29.57 19.95 8.29
CA VAL A 253 -30.90 19.94 8.95
C VAL A 253 -31.05 20.85 10.19
N GLY A 254 -30.22 21.91 10.29
CA GLY A 254 -30.31 22.91 11.36
C GLY A 254 -29.82 22.40 12.73
N LYS A 255 -29.00 21.36 12.75
CA LYS A 255 -28.49 20.75 13.98
C LYS A 255 -27.60 21.71 14.78
N SER A 256 -26.66 22.38 14.11
CA SER A 256 -25.77 23.40 14.69
C SER A 256 -26.56 24.61 15.19
N ALA A 257 -27.65 24.98 14.52
CA ALA A 257 -28.60 25.99 15.00
C ALA A 257 -29.44 25.52 16.21
N SER A 258 -29.62 24.21 16.39
CA SER A 258 -30.23 23.62 17.60
C SER A 258 -29.25 23.69 18.78
N GLY A 259 -27.96 23.63 18.47
CA GLY A 259 -26.86 24.28 19.20
C GLY A 259 -27.21 25.61 19.80
N ASN A 260 -27.23 26.61 18.91
CA ASN A 260 -27.48 28.03 19.19
C ASN A 260 -28.75 28.25 20.02
N THR A 261 -29.69 27.31 19.98
CA THR A 261 -30.91 27.33 20.79
C THR A 261 -30.75 26.81 22.23
N ILE A 262 -30.24 25.59 22.52
CA ILE A 262 -30.28 25.06 23.91
C ILE A 262 -29.42 25.90 24.87
N LEU A 263 -28.13 26.11 24.56
CA LEU A 263 -27.20 26.75 25.50
C LEU A 263 -27.16 28.29 25.42
N ASP A 264 -28.11 28.89 24.70
CA ASP A 264 -28.41 30.34 24.70
C ASP A 264 -27.24 31.27 24.34
N LYS A 265 -26.19 30.73 23.72
CA LYS A 265 -24.88 31.38 23.67
C LYS A 265 -24.30 31.47 22.25
N GLU A 266 -23.23 32.24 22.16
CA GLU A 266 -22.09 31.94 21.32
C GLU A 266 -21.62 30.51 21.66
N VAL A 267 -21.72 29.39 20.91
CA VAL A 267 -22.74 28.65 20.09
C VAL A 267 -22.05 27.72 19.00
N PHE A 268 -22.60 27.32 17.83
CA PHE A 268 -21.83 26.62 16.71
C PHE A 268 -21.74 27.50 15.47
N ARG A 269 -20.56 27.51 14.83
CA ARG A 269 -20.34 28.17 13.53
C ARG A 269 -21.38 27.78 12.46
N GLU A 270 -22.40 28.62 12.32
CA GLU A 270 -23.37 28.52 11.22
C GLU A 270 -22.80 29.16 9.96
N LEU A 271 -22.97 28.49 8.82
CA LEU A 271 -22.69 29.06 7.50
C LEU A 271 -23.68 28.46 6.50
N LEU A 272 -24.37 29.30 5.71
CA LEU A 272 -25.31 28.86 4.69
C LEU A 272 -24.56 28.37 3.42
N SER A 273 -23.84 27.26 3.60
CA SER A 273 -23.08 26.58 2.55
C SER A 273 -23.88 25.43 1.92
N SER A 274 -23.59 25.11 0.66
CA SER A 274 -24.01 23.86 0.01
C SER A 274 -23.09 22.68 0.32
N LEU A 275 -21.99 22.92 1.05
CA LEU A 275 -21.03 21.91 1.51
C LEU A 275 -21.14 21.74 3.02
N SER A 276 -20.71 20.59 3.54
CA SER A 276 -20.59 20.36 4.98
C SER A 276 -19.60 21.36 5.59
N VAL A 277 -19.96 21.96 6.74
CA VAL A 277 -19.19 23.04 7.39
C VAL A 277 -18.43 22.48 8.60
N THR A 278 -19.15 21.82 9.49
CA THR A 278 -18.56 20.93 10.49
C THR A 278 -18.00 19.71 9.76
N SER A 279 -16.76 19.31 10.06
CA SER A 279 -16.18 18.01 9.62
C SER A 279 -15.55 17.16 10.76
N ILE A 280 -15.30 17.71 11.94
CA ILE A 280 -14.36 17.17 12.97
C ILE A 280 -14.88 17.17 14.43
N CYS A 281 -13.92 17.15 15.39
CA CYS A 281 -13.99 17.25 16.87
C CYS A 281 -13.62 18.66 17.45
N GLN A 282 -14.12 19.03 18.66
CA GLN A 282 -14.17 20.37 19.31
C GLN A 282 -14.80 20.30 20.77
N LYS A 283 -14.47 21.07 21.85
CA LYS A 283 -15.09 20.95 23.24
C LYS A 283 -15.68 22.19 24.02
N GLU A 284 -16.96 22.20 24.48
CA GLU A 284 -17.68 23.25 25.30
C GLU A 284 -18.87 22.79 26.21
N SER A 285 -19.35 23.63 27.16
CA SER A 285 -20.53 23.43 28.06
C SER A 285 -21.01 24.68 28.85
N ALA A 286 -22.31 24.97 28.93
CA ALA A 286 -22.85 26.18 29.61
C ALA A 286 -23.86 25.89 30.75
N GLU A 287 -23.97 26.82 31.69
CA GLU A 287 -24.98 26.81 32.76
C GLU A 287 -26.32 27.38 32.28
N ILE A 288 -27.38 26.58 32.34
CA ILE A 288 -28.76 26.98 32.02
C ILE A 288 -29.65 26.65 33.22
N GLY A 289 -30.22 27.67 33.85
CA GLY A 289 -31.18 27.49 34.95
C GLY A 289 -30.62 26.74 36.17
N GLN A 290 -29.39 27.07 36.60
CA GLN A 290 -28.65 26.39 37.68
C GLN A 290 -28.22 24.95 37.37
N ARG A 291 -28.28 24.54 36.11
CA ARG A 291 -27.82 23.22 35.64
C ARG A 291 -26.66 23.39 34.66
N TRP A 292 -25.57 22.67 34.88
CA TRP A 292 -24.54 22.54 33.86
C TRP A 292 -25.05 21.65 32.73
N ILE A 293 -24.95 22.12 31.49
CA ILE A 293 -25.38 21.36 30.33
C ILE A 293 -24.24 21.35 29.30
N THR A 294 -23.76 20.16 28.99
CA THR A 294 -22.81 19.86 27.92
C THR A 294 -23.61 19.30 26.75
N VAL A 295 -23.60 19.96 25.59
CA VAL A 295 -24.37 19.49 24.42
C VAL A 295 -23.55 19.51 23.15
N ILE A 296 -24.05 18.87 22.10
CA ILE A 296 -23.24 18.51 20.95
C ILE A 296 -24.03 18.52 19.59
N ASP A 297 -23.54 19.12 18.46
CA ASP A 297 -23.89 18.93 17.00
C ASP A 297 -22.76 18.34 16.08
N THR A 298 -23.02 17.24 15.35
CA THR A 298 -22.06 16.58 14.44
C THR A 298 -22.05 17.22 13.05
N PRO A 299 -20.99 17.02 12.26
CA PRO A 299 -21.11 16.77 10.80
C PRO A 299 -22.16 15.67 10.46
N GLY A 300 -22.73 15.63 9.25
CA GLY A 300 -23.87 14.72 8.96
C GLY A 300 -23.55 13.21 9.09
N LEU A 301 -24.59 12.42 9.42
CA LEU A 301 -24.60 10.94 9.38
C LEU A 301 -24.29 10.36 7.99
N CYS A 302 -24.76 11.04 6.94
CA CYS A 302 -24.58 10.66 5.54
C CYS A 302 -24.11 11.93 4.81
N ASP A 303 -22.80 12.06 4.63
CA ASP A 303 -22.13 13.24 4.10
C ASP A 303 -21.31 12.79 2.89
N THR A 304 -21.48 13.45 1.74
CA THR A 304 -20.91 13.00 0.48
C THR A 304 -19.53 13.58 0.18
N ASN A 305 -19.00 14.42 1.08
CA ASN A 305 -17.77 15.19 0.86
C ASN A 305 -16.51 14.53 1.45
N ILE A 306 -16.70 13.48 2.25
CA ILE A 306 -15.69 12.68 2.94
C ILE A 306 -16.18 11.22 2.76
N PRO A 307 -15.32 10.20 2.56
CA PRO A 307 -15.76 8.81 2.33
C PRO A 307 -16.80 8.32 3.38
N GLU A 308 -17.73 7.38 3.07
CA GLU A 308 -18.81 7.02 4.03
C GLU A 308 -18.27 6.53 5.38
N ILE A 309 -17.42 5.51 5.42
CA ILE A 309 -15.99 5.56 5.71
C ILE A 309 -15.65 6.78 6.58
N GLN A 310 -14.84 7.76 6.17
CA GLN A 310 -14.59 9.01 6.92
C GLN A 310 -15.82 9.94 7.18
N VAL A 311 -17.00 9.35 7.27
CA VAL A 311 -18.30 9.82 7.73
C VAL A 311 -18.97 8.84 8.72
N ARG A 312 -18.41 7.64 8.98
CA ARG A 312 -18.58 6.80 10.17
C ARG A 312 -17.37 6.51 11.07
N LYS A 313 -16.11 6.88 10.78
CA LYS A 313 -15.01 7.10 11.80
C LYS A 313 -15.33 7.85 13.25
N GLU A 314 -15.40 9.13 13.90
CA GLU A 314 -16.16 10.53 14.12
C GLU A 314 -17.53 10.79 15.07
N ILE A 315 -18.78 10.22 15.12
CA ILE A 315 -19.85 10.05 16.16
C ILE A 315 -19.41 9.40 17.52
N THR A 316 -19.21 8.08 17.65
CA THR A 316 -19.07 7.31 18.91
C THR A 316 -17.93 7.58 19.97
N LYS A 317 -16.85 8.34 19.71
CA LYS A 317 -15.94 8.97 20.72
C LYS A 317 -16.75 10.06 21.45
N CYS A 318 -17.98 10.38 21.01
CA CYS A 318 -18.97 11.02 21.87
C CYS A 318 -18.98 10.46 23.27
N ILE A 319 -18.85 9.14 23.40
CA ILE A 319 -18.82 8.44 24.67
C ILE A 319 -17.61 8.90 25.50
N THR A 320 -16.45 9.17 24.88
CA THR A 320 -15.27 9.71 25.55
C THR A 320 -15.40 11.20 25.94
N MET A 321 -15.58 12.22 25.07
CA MET A 321 -15.82 13.59 25.62
C MET A 321 -17.21 13.78 26.28
N ALA A 322 -18.12 12.79 26.28
CA ALA A 322 -19.31 12.76 27.14
C ALA A 322 -19.14 11.90 28.39
N THR A 323 -17.92 11.44 28.73
CA THR A 323 -17.59 10.65 29.93
C THR A 323 -18.39 11.10 31.16
N PRO A 324 -19.05 10.18 31.91
CA PRO A 324 -19.08 8.72 31.73
C PRO A 324 -19.94 8.18 30.57
N GLY A 325 -20.63 9.06 29.86
CA GLY A 325 -21.42 8.78 28.67
C GLY A 325 -22.64 9.70 28.51
N PRO A 326 -23.31 9.72 27.35
CA PRO A 326 -24.39 10.64 27.02
C PRO A 326 -25.75 10.26 27.66
N HIS A 327 -26.52 11.28 28.03
CA HIS A 327 -27.85 11.14 28.61
C HIS A 327 -28.97 11.03 27.56
N VAL A 328 -28.79 11.61 26.37
CA VAL A 328 -29.80 11.57 25.29
C VAL A 328 -29.16 11.76 23.91
N PHE A 329 -29.66 11.04 22.91
CA PHE A 329 -29.36 11.19 21.48
C PHE A 329 -30.55 11.85 20.74
N LEU A 330 -30.55 13.19 20.65
CA LEU A 330 -31.49 14.02 19.88
C LEU A 330 -31.27 13.89 18.36
N LEU A 331 -31.87 12.88 17.72
CA LEU A 331 -31.90 12.74 16.26
C LEU A 331 -32.64 13.93 15.62
N VAL A 332 -31.89 14.83 14.98
CA VAL A 332 -32.41 16.05 14.38
C VAL A 332 -32.91 15.77 12.97
N LEU A 333 -34.15 16.15 12.71
CA LEU A 333 -34.81 16.09 11.40
C LEU A 333 -35.34 17.47 11.03
N SER A 334 -35.32 17.82 9.74
CA SER A 334 -35.92 19.09 9.30
C SER A 334 -37.40 18.87 8.97
N LEU A 335 -38.28 19.76 9.43
CA LEU A 335 -39.66 19.79 8.94
C LEU A 335 -39.65 20.08 7.43
N GLY A 336 -40.36 19.26 6.66
CA GLY A 336 -40.29 19.24 5.19
C GLY A 336 -40.41 17.83 4.61
N ARG A 337 -39.71 17.58 3.49
CA ARG A 337 -39.74 16.30 2.78
C ARG A 337 -38.74 15.32 3.40
N PHE A 338 -39.27 14.28 4.04
CA PHE A 338 -38.50 13.15 4.56
C PHE A 338 -37.72 12.38 3.46
N THR A 339 -36.43 12.17 3.69
CA THR A 339 -35.45 11.59 2.75
C THR A 339 -35.08 10.13 3.07
N GLN A 340 -34.32 9.48 2.19
CA GLN A 340 -33.84 8.10 2.42
C GLN A 340 -32.75 8.03 3.50
N GLU A 341 -31.82 9.00 3.54
CA GLU A 341 -30.79 9.07 4.58
C GLU A 341 -31.41 9.22 5.97
N GLU A 342 -32.46 10.05 6.09
CA GLU A 342 -33.21 10.18 7.34
C GLU A 342 -33.95 8.88 7.72
N LYS A 343 -34.34 8.05 6.75
CA LYS A 343 -34.93 6.71 6.98
C LYS A 343 -33.93 5.71 7.57
N GLU A 344 -32.65 5.83 7.21
CA GLU A 344 -31.57 4.94 7.66
C GLU A 344 -30.85 5.45 8.91
N ALA A 345 -31.04 6.72 9.28
CA ALA A 345 -30.40 7.36 10.43
C ALA A 345 -30.50 6.56 11.75
N VAL A 346 -31.67 6.01 12.11
CA VAL A 346 -31.83 5.22 13.35
C VAL A 346 -31.06 3.91 13.28
N LYS A 347 -31.04 3.27 12.11
CA LYS A 347 -30.27 2.03 11.89
C LYS A 347 -28.76 2.28 12.03
N ILE A 348 -28.25 3.38 11.46
CA ILE A 348 -26.85 3.78 11.60
C ILE A 348 -26.50 4.05 13.08
N ILE A 349 -27.42 4.64 13.86
CA ILE A 349 -27.24 4.82 15.32
C ILE A 349 -27.18 3.46 16.04
N GLN A 350 -28.07 2.51 15.70
CA GLN A 350 -28.05 1.15 16.27
C GLN A 350 -26.79 0.36 15.86
N GLU A 351 -26.21 0.62 14.68
CA GLU A 351 -24.97 0.00 14.22
C GLU A 351 -23.74 0.58 14.93
N LEU A 352 -23.70 1.89 15.17
CA LEU A 352 -22.59 2.58 15.86
C LEU A 352 -22.62 2.52 17.39
N PHE A 353 -23.75 2.14 17.99
CA PHE A 353 -24.00 2.17 19.44
C PHE A 353 -24.80 0.99 20.00
N GLY A 354 -25.03 -0.05 19.19
CA GLY A 354 -25.89 -1.16 19.56
C GLY A 354 -27.37 -0.78 19.76
N GLU A 355 -28.20 -1.79 19.96
CA GLU A 355 -29.65 -1.63 20.12
C GLU A 355 -30.07 -0.81 21.36
N GLU A 356 -29.29 -0.85 22.45
CA GLU A 356 -29.63 -0.13 23.68
C GLU A 356 -29.57 1.40 23.53
N SER A 357 -28.83 1.92 22.54
CA SER A 357 -28.80 3.35 22.19
C SER A 357 -30.21 3.92 21.94
N ARG A 358 -31.09 3.10 21.36
CA ARG A 358 -32.51 3.37 21.09
C ARG A 358 -33.27 3.85 22.32
N ARG A 359 -32.87 3.43 23.53
CA ARG A 359 -33.49 3.84 24.80
C ARG A 359 -33.18 5.29 25.16
N TYR A 360 -32.08 5.82 24.66
CA TYR A 360 -31.60 7.18 24.91
C TYR A 360 -31.87 8.11 23.73
N THR A 361 -32.37 7.62 22.58
CA THR A 361 -32.71 8.47 21.42
C THR A 361 -34.02 9.23 21.61
N MET A 362 -34.12 10.44 21.06
CA MET A 362 -35.35 11.25 20.96
C MET A 362 -35.29 12.05 19.66
N VAL A 363 -36.42 12.30 18.98
CA VAL A 363 -36.42 13.08 17.73
C VAL A 363 -36.54 14.58 18.00
N LEU A 364 -35.71 15.40 17.37
CA LEU A 364 -35.79 16.87 17.39
C LEU A 364 -36.14 17.41 16.00
N PHE A 365 -37.35 17.96 15.84
CA PHE A 365 -37.77 18.60 14.60
C PHE A 365 -37.31 20.06 14.55
N THR A 366 -36.51 20.46 13.57
CA THR A 366 -36.17 21.86 13.31
C THR A 366 -37.15 22.50 12.30
N ARG A 367 -37.19 23.84 12.29
CA ARG A 367 -38.13 24.67 11.51
C ARG A 367 -39.59 24.55 11.98
N GLY A 368 -39.81 24.54 13.30
CA GLY A 368 -41.16 24.53 13.90
C GLY A 368 -42.08 25.66 13.42
N ASP A 369 -41.51 26.76 12.92
CA ASP A 369 -42.19 27.86 12.25
C ASP A 369 -42.89 27.47 10.92
N ASP A 370 -42.41 26.44 10.22
CA ASP A 370 -43.01 25.96 8.97
C ASP A 370 -44.33 25.18 9.19
N LEU A 371 -44.65 24.71 10.40
CA LEU A 371 -45.91 24.01 10.73
C LEU A 371 -47.16 24.88 10.60
N ARG A 372 -47.04 26.19 10.86
CA ARG A 372 -48.12 27.20 10.79
C ARG A 372 -49.36 26.83 11.61
N ASN A 373 -50.37 26.24 10.97
CA ASN A 373 -51.67 25.87 11.56
C ASN A 373 -51.83 24.35 11.74
N THR A 374 -50.93 23.54 11.20
CA THR A 374 -50.94 22.07 11.29
C THR A 374 -50.24 21.64 12.57
N CYS A 375 -50.83 20.73 13.35
CA CYS A 375 -50.13 20.26 14.55
C CYS A 375 -49.03 19.24 14.19
N ILE A 376 -47.96 19.18 14.98
CA ILE A 376 -46.85 18.23 14.75
C ILE A 376 -47.34 16.77 14.70
N LYS A 377 -48.40 16.42 15.44
CA LYS A 377 -48.98 15.07 15.39
C LYS A 377 -49.60 14.75 14.02
N GLU A 378 -50.30 15.68 13.38
CA GLU A 378 -50.83 15.52 12.02
C GLU A 378 -49.71 15.35 11.00
N PHE A 379 -48.63 16.14 11.11
CA PHE A 379 -47.45 15.99 10.25
C PHE A 379 -46.82 14.59 10.41
N ILE A 380 -46.62 14.13 11.65
CA ILE A 380 -46.11 12.78 11.94
C ILE A 380 -47.01 11.69 11.35
N HIS A 381 -48.34 11.82 11.47
CA HIS A 381 -49.30 10.84 10.94
C HIS A 381 -49.48 10.91 9.40
N SER A 382 -48.85 11.87 8.71
CA SER A 382 -48.90 11.97 7.25
C SER A 382 -47.92 11.04 6.52
N ASP A 383 -46.93 10.48 7.22
CA ASP A 383 -45.95 9.54 6.65
C ASP A 383 -45.61 8.41 7.63
N ASN A 384 -46.08 7.19 7.31
CA ASN A 384 -45.81 5.97 8.08
C ASN A 384 -44.31 5.70 8.30
N ARG A 385 -43.43 6.21 7.43
CA ARG A 385 -41.97 6.07 7.56
C ARG A 385 -41.42 6.94 8.69
N LEU A 386 -41.99 8.14 8.87
CA LEU A 386 -41.65 9.05 9.95
C LEU A 386 -42.22 8.55 11.30
N GLN A 387 -43.45 8.01 11.29
CA GLN A 387 -44.01 7.32 12.46
C GLN A 387 -43.09 6.18 12.93
N ASN A 388 -42.61 5.34 12.02
CA ASN A 388 -41.73 4.21 12.34
C ASN A 388 -40.44 4.66 13.06
N ILE A 389 -39.80 5.74 12.61
CA ILE A 389 -38.62 6.31 13.29
C ILE A 389 -38.94 6.84 14.68
N ILE A 390 -40.07 7.52 14.84
CA ILE A 390 -40.47 8.07 16.15
C ILE A 390 -40.77 6.94 17.12
N HIS A 391 -41.43 5.86 16.67
CA HIS A 391 -41.67 4.66 17.46
C HIS A 391 -40.38 3.86 17.76
N GLN A 392 -39.40 3.89 16.87
CA GLN A 392 -38.05 3.42 17.19
C GLN A 392 -37.43 4.30 18.28
N CYS A 393 -37.52 5.63 18.21
CA CYS A 393 -37.17 6.54 19.31
C CYS A 393 -38.16 6.52 20.50
N GLY A 394 -38.94 5.44 20.68
CA GLY A 394 -39.84 5.21 21.81
C GLY A 394 -40.95 6.26 21.95
N ASP A 395 -41.42 6.78 20.82
CA ASP A 395 -42.42 7.84 20.67
C ASP A 395 -42.03 9.20 21.30
N ARG A 396 -40.72 9.40 21.56
CA ARG A 396 -40.17 10.64 22.13
C ARG A 396 -39.78 11.64 21.04
N TYR A 397 -40.42 12.81 21.05
CA TYR A 397 -40.07 13.91 20.14
C TYR A 397 -40.28 15.32 20.73
N HIS A 398 -39.56 16.29 20.16
CA HIS A 398 -39.65 17.72 20.47
C HIS A 398 -39.57 18.54 19.14
N VAL A 399 -40.02 19.81 19.16
CA VAL A 399 -40.03 20.70 17.99
C VAL A 399 -39.38 22.04 18.33
N PHE A 400 -38.35 22.42 17.58
CA PHE A 400 -37.60 23.66 17.72
C PHE A 400 -37.83 24.63 16.57
N SER A 401 -37.87 25.92 16.90
CA SER A 401 -37.94 27.05 15.97
C SER A 401 -36.69 27.91 16.14
N ASN A 402 -35.57 27.48 15.54
CA ASN A 402 -34.25 28.14 15.69
C ASN A 402 -34.23 29.62 15.23
N ARG A 403 -35.28 30.10 14.53
CA ARG A 403 -35.50 31.53 14.24
C ARG A 403 -36.05 32.36 15.41
N LYS A 404 -36.46 31.70 16.51
CA LYS A 404 -37.10 32.30 17.70
C LYS A 404 -36.28 31.97 18.94
N THR A 405 -35.00 32.34 18.94
CA THR A 405 -34.08 32.06 20.06
C THR A 405 -34.45 32.79 21.36
N GLU A 406 -35.23 33.87 21.28
CA GLU A 406 -35.84 34.56 22.43
C GLU A 406 -36.85 33.68 23.19
N ASP A 407 -37.51 32.72 22.52
CA ASP A 407 -38.47 31.83 23.14
C ASP A 407 -37.75 30.68 23.86
N ARG A 408 -37.36 30.95 25.11
CA ARG A 408 -36.71 29.97 25.99
C ARG A 408 -37.63 28.81 26.40
N SER A 409 -38.95 28.89 26.19
CA SER A 409 -39.88 27.85 26.62
C SER A 409 -39.63 26.51 25.92
N GLN A 410 -39.32 26.53 24.62
CA GLN A 410 -38.94 25.33 23.85
C GLN A 410 -37.75 24.59 24.48
N VAL A 411 -36.80 25.32 25.09
CA VAL A 411 -35.64 24.70 25.75
C VAL A 411 -36.04 24.06 27.08
N THR A 412 -36.86 24.72 27.89
CA THR A 412 -37.41 24.13 29.13
C THR A 412 -38.20 22.86 28.83
N ASP A 413 -39.15 22.93 27.89
CA ASP A 413 -39.98 21.80 27.40
C ASP A 413 -39.14 20.65 26.80
N LEU A 414 -37.93 20.92 26.33
CA LEU A 414 -37.00 19.88 25.88
C LEU A 414 -36.30 19.22 27.07
N LEU A 415 -35.81 20.01 28.03
CA LEU A 415 -35.10 19.51 29.21
C LEU A 415 -36.01 18.65 30.09
N GLU A 416 -37.26 19.05 30.33
CA GLU A 416 -38.23 18.26 31.09
C GLU A 416 -38.53 16.88 30.43
N LYS A 417 -38.58 16.83 29.10
CA LYS A 417 -38.72 15.56 28.35
C LYS A 417 -37.47 14.68 28.46
N ILE A 418 -36.28 15.28 28.46
CA ILE A 418 -35.01 14.56 28.61
C ILE A 418 -34.91 13.99 30.03
N ASP A 419 -35.23 14.75 31.06
CA ASP A 419 -35.23 14.27 32.45
C ASP A 419 -36.27 13.16 32.67
N SER A 420 -37.45 13.29 32.05
CA SER A 420 -38.46 12.22 32.03
C SER A 420 -37.92 10.93 31.39
N MET A 421 -37.19 11.03 30.28
CA MET A 421 -36.56 9.87 29.62
C MET A 421 -35.42 9.26 30.45
N VAL A 422 -34.55 10.10 31.03
CA VAL A 422 -33.44 9.65 31.89
C VAL A 422 -33.97 8.97 33.15
N ALA A 423 -35.05 9.48 33.76
CA ALA A 423 -35.72 8.85 34.89
C ALA A 423 -36.30 7.47 34.54
N VAL A 424 -36.91 7.31 33.36
CA VAL A 424 -37.38 6.00 32.85
C VAL A 424 -36.21 5.05 32.59
N ASN A 425 -35.04 5.55 32.19
CA ASN A 425 -33.79 4.78 32.10
C ASN A 425 -33.05 4.63 33.45
N GLY A 426 -33.76 4.77 34.58
CA GLY A 426 -33.21 4.51 35.92
C GLY A 426 -32.24 5.57 36.44
N GLY A 427 -32.20 6.76 35.82
CA GLY A 427 -31.28 7.84 36.16
C GLY A 427 -29.88 7.71 35.55
N SER A 428 -29.64 6.70 34.72
CA SER A 428 -28.34 6.48 34.07
C SER A 428 -28.22 7.27 32.76
N CYS A 429 -26.98 7.56 32.36
CA CYS A 429 -26.61 7.80 30.97
C CYS A 429 -26.40 6.46 30.24
N TYR A 430 -26.36 6.48 28.91
CA TYR A 430 -25.76 5.40 28.11
C TYR A 430 -24.25 5.35 28.46
N THR A 431 -23.72 4.19 28.86
CA THR A 431 -22.38 4.11 29.47
C THR A 431 -21.30 3.64 28.48
N ASN A 432 -20.03 3.94 28.79
CA ASN A 432 -18.91 3.39 28.02
C ASN A 432 -18.84 1.86 28.06
N GLU A 433 -19.36 1.21 29.11
CA GLU A 433 -19.40 -0.26 29.21
C GLU A 433 -20.41 -0.87 28.22
N MET A 434 -21.58 -0.24 28.06
CA MET A 434 -22.57 -0.62 27.04
C MET A 434 -22.01 -0.46 25.63
N PHE A 435 -21.15 0.55 25.42
CA PHE A 435 -20.48 0.74 24.14
C PHE A 435 -19.34 -0.27 23.89
N GLN A 436 -18.52 -0.59 24.90
CA GLN A 436 -17.42 -1.55 24.74
C GLN A 436 -17.92 -2.94 24.32
N GLN A 437 -19.11 -3.36 24.79
CA GLN A 437 -19.77 -4.60 24.36
C GLN A 437 -20.09 -4.63 22.85
N VAL A 438 -20.26 -3.47 22.21
CA VAL A 438 -20.46 -3.35 20.76
C VAL A 438 -19.14 -3.50 20.02
N GLU A 439 -18.06 -2.86 20.51
CA GLU A 439 -16.71 -3.00 19.92
C GLU A 439 -16.22 -4.45 19.97
N GLU A 440 -16.39 -5.12 21.13
CA GLU A 440 -15.97 -6.50 21.34
C GLU A 440 -16.72 -7.47 20.40
N ALA A 441 -18.06 -7.35 20.31
CA ALA A 441 -18.87 -8.20 19.43
C ALA A 441 -18.56 -7.97 17.93
N LEU A 442 -18.28 -6.72 17.52
CA LEU A 442 -17.93 -6.41 16.14
C LEU A 442 -16.54 -6.96 15.77
N GLN A 443 -15.59 -6.96 16.70
CA GLN A 443 -14.27 -7.55 16.48
C GLN A 443 -14.36 -9.09 16.32
N GLU A 444 -15.12 -9.79 17.17
CA GLU A 444 -15.30 -11.25 17.06
C GLU A 444 -15.90 -11.67 15.69
N GLU A 445 -16.86 -10.92 15.17
CA GLU A 445 -17.46 -11.17 13.85
C GLU A 445 -16.44 -10.98 12.71
N GLN A 446 -15.64 -9.91 12.75
CA GLN A 446 -14.60 -9.63 11.75
C GLN A 446 -13.53 -10.72 11.71
N GLU A 447 -13.10 -11.21 12.88
CA GLU A 447 -12.14 -12.31 13.02
C GLU A 447 -12.71 -13.63 12.46
N ARG A 448 -14.01 -13.93 12.68
CA ARG A 448 -14.65 -15.11 12.10
C ARG A 448 -14.69 -15.04 10.56
N ILE A 449 -15.13 -13.91 10.00
CA ILE A 449 -15.22 -13.73 8.53
C ILE A 449 -13.83 -13.76 7.87
N LEU A 450 -12.77 -13.30 8.57
CA LEU A 450 -11.40 -13.40 8.06
C LEU A 450 -10.99 -14.87 7.90
N LYS A 451 -11.14 -15.66 8.98
CA LYS A 451 -10.82 -17.08 9.01
C LYS A 451 -11.59 -17.89 7.96
N GLU A 452 -12.89 -17.64 7.79
CA GLU A 452 -13.71 -18.30 6.77
C GLU A 452 -13.23 -18.01 5.34
N LYS A 453 -12.66 -16.81 5.07
CA LYS A 453 -12.07 -16.46 3.77
C LYS A 453 -10.73 -17.17 3.54
N ASP A 454 -9.87 -17.26 4.57
CA ASP A 454 -8.58 -17.96 4.47
C ASP A 454 -8.77 -19.47 4.24
N ASP A 455 -9.66 -20.10 5.01
CA ASP A 455 -10.06 -21.50 4.83
C ASP A 455 -10.64 -21.76 3.42
N ALA A 456 -11.21 -20.75 2.76
CA ALA A 456 -11.73 -20.86 1.38
C ALA A 456 -10.66 -20.60 0.30
N ILE A 457 -9.52 -19.99 0.64
CA ILE A 457 -8.37 -19.82 -0.25
C ILE A 457 -7.53 -21.10 -0.29
N GLU A 458 -7.20 -21.69 0.86
CA GLU A 458 -6.37 -22.91 0.91
C GLU A 458 -7.02 -24.09 0.19
N ARG A 459 -8.32 -24.35 0.41
CA ARG A 459 -9.06 -25.41 -0.30
C ARG A 459 -8.98 -25.28 -1.83
N LYS A 460 -8.85 -24.07 -2.38
CA LYS A 460 -8.68 -23.85 -3.83
C LYS A 460 -7.25 -24.09 -4.32
N LYS A 461 -6.24 -23.80 -3.49
CA LYS A 461 -4.85 -24.16 -3.79
C LYS A 461 -4.69 -25.68 -3.85
N GLU A 462 -5.28 -26.40 -2.90
CA GLU A 462 -5.27 -27.87 -2.86
C GLU A 462 -5.95 -28.49 -4.09
N GLU A 463 -7.16 -28.03 -4.45
CA GLU A 463 -7.90 -28.56 -5.61
C GLU A 463 -7.15 -28.33 -6.93
N LEU A 464 -6.51 -27.15 -7.11
CA LEU A 464 -5.74 -26.87 -8.32
C LEU A 464 -4.46 -27.72 -8.39
N LYS A 465 -3.74 -27.86 -7.28
CA LYS A 465 -2.53 -28.67 -7.20
C LYS A 465 -2.80 -30.15 -7.53
N ALA A 466 -3.89 -30.71 -7.01
CA ALA A 466 -4.30 -32.09 -7.30
C ALA A 466 -4.62 -32.30 -8.79
N LYS A 467 -5.19 -31.30 -9.48
CA LYS A 467 -5.42 -31.36 -10.94
C LYS A 467 -4.11 -31.33 -11.72
N HIS A 468 -3.18 -30.44 -11.37
CA HIS A 468 -1.87 -30.36 -12.03
C HIS A 468 -1.07 -31.67 -11.90
N GLU A 469 -1.03 -32.26 -10.71
CA GLU A 469 -0.37 -33.55 -10.48
C GLU A 469 -0.98 -34.67 -11.35
N ALA A 470 -2.31 -34.70 -11.51
CA ALA A 470 -3.02 -35.67 -12.34
C ALA A 470 -2.75 -35.47 -13.86
N GLU A 471 -2.66 -34.23 -14.36
CA GLU A 471 -2.32 -33.97 -15.77
C GLU A 471 -0.86 -34.32 -16.08
N MET A 472 0.07 -33.96 -15.18
CA MET A 472 1.49 -34.29 -15.33
C MET A 472 1.73 -35.81 -15.36
N GLU A 473 1.02 -36.56 -14.51
CA GLU A 473 1.06 -38.04 -14.51
C GLU A 473 0.44 -38.64 -15.78
N LYS A 474 -0.65 -38.06 -16.30
CA LYS A 474 -1.27 -38.46 -17.58
C LYS A 474 -0.31 -38.25 -18.76
N LEU A 475 0.34 -37.09 -18.84
CA LEU A 475 1.31 -36.77 -19.91
C LEU A 475 2.55 -37.69 -19.84
N LYS A 476 3.01 -38.02 -18.63
CA LYS A 476 4.11 -39.00 -18.39
C LYS A 476 3.83 -40.36 -19.02
N ARG A 477 2.58 -40.84 -18.97
CA ARG A 477 2.18 -42.13 -19.53
C ARG A 477 2.17 -42.11 -21.06
N ILE A 478 1.69 -41.03 -21.67
CA ILE A 478 1.73 -40.83 -23.13
C ILE A 478 3.19 -40.89 -23.63
N MET A 479 4.08 -40.14 -22.98
CA MET A 479 5.52 -40.11 -23.29
C MET A 479 6.20 -41.50 -23.16
N GLN A 480 5.78 -42.33 -22.19
CA GLN A 480 6.30 -43.70 -22.05
C GLN A 480 5.83 -44.63 -23.18
N GLU A 481 4.59 -44.47 -23.64
CA GLU A 481 4.02 -45.29 -24.71
C GLU A 481 4.58 -44.92 -26.09
N GLU A 482 4.78 -43.62 -26.37
CA GLU A 482 5.42 -43.16 -27.60
C GLU A 482 6.87 -43.65 -27.73
N ARG A 483 7.66 -43.57 -26.65
CA ARG A 483 9.03 -44.12 -26.61
C ARG A 483 9.06 -45.64 -26.85
N ARG A 484 8.02 -46.38 -26.43
CA ARG A 484 7.90 -47.82 -26.73
C ARG A 484 7.59 -48.08 -28.20
N ASN A 485 6.66 -47.32 -28.77
CA ASN A 485 6.26 -47.47 -30.17
C ASN A 485 7.44 -47.17 -31.11
N LEU A 486 8.17 -46.08 -30.87
CA LEU A 486 9.35 -45.70 -31.66
C LEU A 486 10.47 -46.76 -31.58
N ALA A 487 10.68 -47.35 -30.40
CA ALA A 487 11.64 -48.45 -30.20
C ALA A 487 11.19 -49.77 -30.83
N SER A 488 9.89 -50.00 -31.05
CA SER A 488 9.38 -51.14 -31.84
C SER A 488 9.64 -50.93 -33.33
N GLU A 489 9.26 -49.76 -33.85
CA GLU A 489 9.44 -49.40 -35.27
C GLU A 489 10.93 -49.47 -35.70
N ARG A 490 11.84 -49.03 -34.83
CA ARG A 490 13.30 -49.12 -35.05
C ARG A 490 13.76 -50.57 -35.19
N ARG A 491 13.31 -51.48 -34.31
CA ARG A 491 13.65 -52.91 -34.35
C ARG A 491 13.06 -53.62 -35.57
N GLU A 492 11.82 -53.31 -35.93
CA GLU A 492 11.16 -53.92 -37.10
C GLU A 492 11.96 -53.59 -38.38
N LYS A 493 12.31 -52.31 -38.59
CA LYS A 493 13.14 -51.86 -39.72
C LYS A 493 14.54 -52.47 -39.70
N GLU A 494 15.18 -52.57 -38.54
CA GLU A 494 16.48 -53.22 -38.37
C GLU A 494 16.43 -54.72 -38.77
N THR A 495 15.36 -55.44 -38.40
CA THR A 495 15.17 -56.83 -38.82
C THR A 495 14.79 -57.00 -40.30
N GLU A 496 14.17 -55.99 -40.93
CA GLU A 496 13.93 -55.98 -42.38
C GLU A 496 15.23 -55.74 -43.16
N PHE A 497 16.08 -54.83 -42.67
CA PHE A 497 17.39 -54.53 -43.25
C PHE A 497 18.32 -55.76 -43.22
N LEU A 498 18.46 -56.40 -42.05
CA LEU A 498 19.29 -57.60 -41.88
C LEU A 498 18.84 -58.77 -42.78
N LYS A 499 17.56 -58.86 -43.15
CA LYS A 499 17.08 -59.84 -44.14
C LYS A 499 17.53 -59.50 -45.56
N ARG A 500 17.34 -58.26 -46.02
CA ARG A 500 17.80 -57.82 -47.35
C ARG A 500 19.32 -57.96 -47.48
N GLU A 501 20.06 -57.61 -46.43
CA GLU A 501 21.51 -57.81 -46.37
C GLU A 501 21.89 -59.28 -46.60
N ALA A 502 21.23 -60.22 -45.92
CA ALA A 502 21.49 -61.65 -46.08
C ALA A 502 21.15 -62.17 -47.49
N GLU A 503 20.02 -61.73 -48.06
CA GLU A 503 19.59 -62.07 -49.42
C GLU A 503 20.60 -61.59 -50.47
N ILE A 504 20.94 -60.29 -50.46
CA ILE A 504 21.90 -59.69 -51.40
C ILE A 504 23.28 -60.35 -51.29
N LYS A 505 23.73 -60.67 -50.07
CA LYS A 505 25.01 -61.36 -49.82
C LYS A 505 25.06 -62.80 -50.35
N MET A 506 23.94 -63.42 -50.69
CA MET A 506 23.88 -64.73 -51.34
C MET A 506 23.84 -64.65 -52.87
N GLU A 507 23.45 -63.52 -53.46
CA GLU A 507 23.28 -63.37 -54.92
C GLU A 507 24.52 -62.78 -55.64
N THR A 508 25.50 -62.22 -54.92
CA THR A 508 26.63 -61.45 -55.49
C THR A 508 28.00 -62.14 -55.49
N ASN A 509 28.82 -61.84 -56.51
CA ASN A 509 30.24 -62.26 -56.66
C ASN A 509 31.20 -61.42 -55.78
N GLU A 510 32.35 -61.97 -55.38
CA GLU A 510 33.25 -61.39 -54.34
C GLU A 510 33.71 -59.94 -54.56
N GLU A 511 34.01 -59.53 -55.80
CA GLU A 511 34.42 -58.15 -56.08
C GLU A 511 33.24 -57.18 -56.01
N LEU A 512 32.10 -57.57 -56.58
CA LEU A 512 30.86 -56.79 -56.53
C LEU A 512 30.33 -56.67 -55.10
N LYS A 513 30.47 -57.74 -54.32
CA LYS A 513 30.07 -57.85 -52.91
C LYS A 513 30.78 -56.82 -52.02
N LYS A 514 32.04 -56.47 -52.31
CA LYS A 514 32.76 -55.43 -51.54
C LYS A 514 32.22 -54.03 -51.76
N GLU A 515 31.82 -53.68 -52.99
CA GLU A 515 31.23 -52.37 -53.28
C GLU A 515 29.80 -52.30 -52.73
N VAL A 516 29.03 -53.39 -52.85
CA VAL A 516 27.69 -53.51 -52.26
C VAL A 516 27.73 -53.46 -50.73
N ASP A 517 28.65 -54.16 -50.07
CA ASP A 517 28.84 -54.09 -48.61
C ASP A 517 29.19 -52.67 -48.13
N LYS A 518 29.88 -51.89 -48.97
CA LYS A 518 30.22 -50.49 -48.72
C LYS A 518 29.00 -49.56 -48.91
N GLU A 519 28.29 -49.64 -50.03
CA GLU A 519 27.06 -48.86 -50.24
C GLU A 519 25.99 -49.17 -49.18
N LEU A 520 25.85 -50.44 -48.79
CA LEU A 520 24.94 -50.90 -47.75
C LEU A 520 25.34 -50.35 -46.37
N GLY A 521 26.64 -50.30 -46.06
CA GLY A 521 27.17 -49.67 -44.85
C GLY A 521 26.91 -48.15 -44.81
N GLU A 522 27.14 -47.46 -45.93
CA GLU A 522 26.85 -46.02 -46.07
C GLU A 522 25.34 -45.73 -45.90
N GLN A 523 24.45 -46.57 -46.44
CA GLN A 523 23.01 -46.46 -46.25
C GLN A 523 22.57 -46.73 -44.80
N GLN A 524 23.12 -47.76 -44.14
CA GLN A 524 22.79 -48.07 -42.75
C GLN A 524 23.24 -46.96 -41.78
N GLU A 525 24.40 -46.35 -42.03
CA GLU A 525 24.87 -45.22 -41.22
C GLU A 525 24.00 -43.96 -41.44
N ALA A 526 23.55 -43.70 -42.68
CA ALA A 526 22.61 -42.63 -42.97
C ALA A 526 21.23 -42.84 -42.33
N PHE A 527 20.68 -44.06 -42.38
CA PHE A 527 19.41 -44.42 -41.73
C PHE A 527 19.47 -44.24 -40.20
N ASN A 528 20.55 -44.68 -39.57
CA ASN A 528 20.74 -44.50 -38.12
C ASN A 528 20.77 -43.01 -37.73
N LYS A 529 21.51 -42.17 -38.48
CA LYS A 529 21.58 -40.72 -38.25
C LYS A 529 20.22 -40.03 -38.40
N GLU A 530 19.38 -40.45 -39.35
CA GLU A 530 18.02 -39.92 -39.52
C GLU A 530 17.08 -40.33 -38.37
N MET A 531 17.15 -41.58 -37.91
CA MET A 531 16.36 -42.04 -36.75
C MET A 531 16.75 -41.29 -35.47
N GLU A 532 18.04 -41.04 -35.23
CA GLU A 532 18.52 -40.25 -34.10
C GLU A 532 18.07 -38.78 -34.16
N ARG A 533 18.06 -38.16 -35.36
CA ARG A 533 17.49 -36.81 -35.53
C ARG A 533 16.02 -36.76 -35.15
N ARG A 534 15.23 -37.75 -35.56
CA ARG A 534 13.79 -37.82 -35.29
C ARG A 534 13.50 -38.07 -33.80
N GLU A 535 14.30 -38.88 -33.11
CA GLU A 535 14.25 -38.98 -31.65
C GLU A 535 14.52 -37.63 -30.98
N GLN A 536 15.63 -36.96 -31.32
CA GLN A 536 16.00 -35.67 -30.72
C GLN A 536 14.99 -34.56 -30.98
N ASP A 537 14.45 -34.43 -32.19
CA ASP A 537 13.50 -33.37 -32.52
C ASP A 537 12.12 -33.61 -31.88
N HIS A 538 11.74 -34.87 -31.63
CA HIS A 538 10.53 -35.19 -30.86
C HIS A 538 10.70 -34.92 -29.36
N GLU A 539 11.86 -35.24 -28.77
CA GLU A 539 12.16 -34.88 -27.37
C GLU A 539 12.16 -33.37 -27.14
N LYS A 540 12.68 -32.57 -28.08
CA LYS A 540 12.63 -31.10 -28.02
C LYS A 540 11.20 -30.55 -28.04
N GLN A 541 10.28 -31.17 -28.79
CA GLN A 541 8.86 -30.77 -28.79
C GLN A 541 8.20 -31.11 -27.46
N MET A 542 8.44 -32.31 -26.93
CA MET A 542 7.89 -32.75 -25.64
C MET A 542 8.41 -31.93 -24.45
N HIS A 543 9.68 -31.50 -24.48
CA HIS A 543 10.25 -30.63 -23.43
C HIS A 543 9.51 -29.29 -23.37
N LYS A 544 9.34 -28.62 -24.52
CA LYS A 544 8.61 -27.34 -24.63
C LYS A 544 7.16 -27.43 -24.16
N HIS A 545 6.48 -28.55 -24.41
CA HIS A 545 5.13 -28.74 -23.92
C HIS A 545 5.08 -28.91 -22.39
N LEU A 546 6.06 -29.62 -21.82
CA LEU A 546 6.19 -29.79 -20.37
C LEU A 546 6.51 -28.47 -19.65
N GLU A 547 7.34 -27.60 -20.25
CA GLU A 547 7.62 -26.24 -19.76
C GLU A 547 6.34 -25.38 -19.81
N TYR A 548 5.61 -25.39 -20.93
CA TYR A 548 4.35 -24.65 -21.08
C TYR A 548 3.31 -25.01 -20.00
N LEU A 549 3.11 -26.30 -19.67
CA LEU A 549 2.18 -26.70 -18.61
C LEU A 549 2.61 -26.22 -17.21
N LYS A 550 3.92 -26.20 -16.91
CA LYS A 550 4.42 -25.62 -15.65
C LYS A 550 4.12 -24.13 -15.58
N GLU A 551 4.43 -23.39 -16.64
CA GLU A 551 4.16 -21.95 -16.69
C GLU A 551 2.67 -21.64 -16.52
N GLN A 552 1.75 -22.44 -17.09
CA GLN A 552 0.32 -22.21 -16.87
C GLN A 552 -0.08 -22.41 -15.40
N TYR A 553 0.41 -23.47 -14.75
CA TYR A 553 0.15 -23.72 -13.33
C TYR A 553 0.75 -22.64 -12.42
N GLU A 554 1.98 -22.20 -12.68
CA GLU A 554 2.62 -21.12 -11.92
C GLU A 554 1.85 -19.79 -12.07
N ARG A 555 1.43 -19.45 -13.29
CA ARG A 555 0.56 -18.28 -13.55
C ARG A 555 -0.80 -18.41 -12.86
N GLU A 556 -1.40 -19.60 -12.80
CA GLU A 556 -2.72 -19.78 -12.17
C GLU A 556 -2.63 -19.77 -10.64
N MET A 557 -1.59 -20.36 -10.05
CA MET A 557 -1.27 -20.24 -8.63
C MET A 557 -1.00 -18.79 -8.23
N GLU A 558 -0.24 -18.04 -9.03
CA GLU A 558 0.01 -16.60 -8.82
C GLU A 558 -1.28 -15.78 -8.97
N ASN A 559 -2.17 -16.13 -9.90
CA ASN A 559 -3.50 -15.51 -10.00
C ASN A 559 -4.40 -15.82 -8.80
N ILE A 560 -4.30 -17.01 -8.19
CA ILE A 560 -4.98 -17.33 -6.93
C ILE A 560 -4.37 -16.53 -5.77
N ARG A 561 -3.04 -16.41 -5.70
CA ARG A 561 -2.35 -15.57 -4.71
C ARG A 561 -2.80 -14.12 -4.81
N LYS A 562 -2.68 -13.50 -5.99
CA LYS A 562 -3.11 -12.12 -6.24
C LYS A 562 -4.59 -11.90 -5.97
N LYS A 563 -5.49 -12.83 -6.33
CA LYS A 563 -6.92 -12.70 -5.99
C LYS A 563 -7.23 -12.97 -4.52
N GLY A 564 -6.36 -13.68 -3.80
CA GLY A 564 -6.40 -13.80 -2.34
C GLY A 564 -5.99 -12.47 -1.71
N GLU A 565 -4.83 -11.95 -2.09
CA GLU A 565 -4.27 -10.67 -1.61
C GLU A 565 -5.14 -9.47 -1.99
N GLU A 566 -5.71 -9.42 -3.20
CA GLU A 566 -6.65 -8.38 -3.63
C GLU A 566 -7.96 -8.46 -2.86
N LYS A 567 -8.44 -9.65 -2.46
CA LYS A 567 -9.63 -9.80 -1.61
C LYS A 567 -9.35 -9.58 -0.12
N ALA A 568 -8.16 -9.92 0.34
CA ALA A 568 -7.68 -9.59 1.67
C ALA A 568 -7.50 -8.07 1.77
N ARG A 569 -6.94 -7.43 0.74
CA ARG A 569 -6.85 -5.98 0.58
C ARG A 569 -8.21 -5.33 0.42
N GLN A 570 -9.13 -5.84 -0.39
CA GLN A 570 -10.48 -5.29 -0.50
C GLN A 570 -11.27 -5.46 0.80
N LYS A 571 -11.13 -6.57 1.53
CA LYS A 571 -11.73 -6.73 2.88
C LYS A 571 -11.03 -5.85 3.91
N ALA A 572 -9.71 -5.73 3.87
CA ALA A 572 -8.94 -4.90 4.79
C ALA A 572 -9.08 -3.42 4.45
N GLU A 573 -9.35 -3.06 3.20
CA GLU A 573 -9.87 -1.76 2.80
C GLU A 573 -11.30 -1.67 3.32
N GLU A 574 -12.29 -2.49 2.97
CA GLU A 574 -13.65 -2.47 3.56
C GLU A 574 -13.68 -2.43 5.11
N GLU A 575 -12.73 -3.03 5.84
CA GLU A 575 -12.62 -3.02 7.31
C GLU A 575 -11.76 -1.87 7.86
N PHE A 576 -10.66 -1.48 7.22
CA PHE A 576 -9.97 -0.22 7.51
C PHE A 576 -10.85 0.96 7.14
N CYS A 577 -11.75 0.77 6.18
CA CYS A 577 -12.76 1.67 5.71
C CYS A 577 -13.96 1.60 6.65
N SER A 578 -14.35 0.45 7.20
CA SER A 578 -15.42 0.29 8.21
C SER A 578 -14.97 0.51 9.66
N LYS A 579 -13.66 0.64 9.91
CA LYS A 579 -13.06 1.21 11.14
C LYS A 579 -12.56 2.63 10.91
N LEU A 580 -12.25 2.97 9.66
CA LEU A 580 -12.63 4.25 9.12
C LEU A 580 -14.15 4.41 9.06
N GLU A 581 -15.01 3.48 9.48
CA GLU A 581 -16.41 3.69 9.92
C GLU A 581 -16.52 3.61 11.46
N GLU A 582 -15.38 3.75 12.19
CA GLU A 582 -15.27 3.90 13.67
C GLU A 582 -14.03 4.72 14.27
N GLU A 583 -13.32 5.67 13.59
CA GLU A 583 -12.67 6.89 14.20
C GLU A 583 -12.57 8.47 13.69
N VAL A 584 -13.09 9.35 12.74
CA VAL A 584 -14.03 9.75 11.51
C VAL A 584 -15.67 9.61 11.09
N ALA A 585 -16.95 9.25 11.60
CA ALA A 585 -17.93 8.96 12.80
C ALA A 585 -17.94 7.95 14.18
N LYS A 586 -17.35 7.93 15.48
CA LYS A 586 -16.25 8.39 16.51
C LYS A 586 -15.95 9.88 17.14
N ALA A 587 -15.02 10.82 16.83
CA ALA A 587 -15.24 12.33 17.09
C ALA A 587 -15.34 13.46 15.94
N ARG A 588 -16.38 14.05 15.26
CA ARG A 588 -17.88 14.21 15.27
C ARG A 588 -18.45 14.10 16.67
N GLU A 589 -19.37 13.20 17.06
CA GLU A 589 -20.25 13.36 18.24
C GLU A 589 -19.56 13.64 19.59
N GLU A 590 -18.26 13.46 19.64
CA GLU A 590 -17.42 14.05 20.66
C GLU A 590 -17.37 15.60 20.70
N GLY A 591 -17.79 16.32 19.65
CA GLY A 591 -16.83 17.19 18.97
C GLY A 591 -17.21 18.19 17.81
N LYS A 592 -18.39 18.63 17.46
CA LYS A 592 -19.66 18.56 18.10
C LYS A 592 -19.73 19.26 19.45
N LYS A 593 -18.70 19.39 20.32
CA LYS A 593 -18.82 20.17 21.59
C LYS A 593 -18.40 21.65 21.47
N GLU A 594 -17.37 22.08 20.73
CA GLU A 594 -17.37 23.48 20.16
C GLU A 594 -18.34 23.54 18.99
N GLY A 595 -19.59 23.33 19.35
CA GLY A 595 -20.39 24.52 19.31
C GLY A 595 -21.66 24.46 20.14
N TYR A 596 -21.57 23.92 21.35
CA TYR A 596 -22.42 24.47 22.39
C TYR A 596 -21.73 25.60 23.21
N GLU A 597 -20.56 26.19 22.79
CA GLU A 597 -20.03 27.55 23.20
C GLU A 597 -19.11 28.45 22.23
N GLU A 598 -19.11 28.41 20.87
CA GLU A 598 -18.79 29.60 19.99
C GLU A 598 -19.67 29.84 18.68
N ALA A 599 -20.65 30.82 18.61
CA ALA A 599 -21.35 31.43 17.40
C ALA A 599 -22.75 32.19 17.43
N ARG A 600 -23.64 32.26 18.46
CA ARG A 600 -24.64 33.38 18.54
C ARG A 600 -23.94 34.74 18.64
N ARG A 601 -23.67 35.22 17.43
CA ARG A 601 -22.79 36.31 17.00
C ARG A 601 -22.57 36.19 15.49
N ASP A 602 -23.56 35.62 14.80
CA ASP A 602 -23.92 35.84 13.39
C ASP A 602 -22.89 35.36 12.34
N ALA A 603 -23.28 34.63 11.29
CA ALA A 603 -24.03 35.15 10.14
C ALA A 603 -23.38 36.44 9.57
N GLU A 604 -22.52 36.34 8.55
CA GLU A 604 -22.91 36.49 7.12
C GLU A 604 -22.99 37.98 6.65
N PRO A 605 -23.22 38.32 5.36
CA PRO A 605 -23.09 37.54 4.12
C PRO A 605 -22.42 38.30 2.93
N LYS A 606 -22.47 37.69 1.72
CA LYS A 606 -22.51 38.30 0.35
C LYS A 606 -21.15 38.60 -0.35
N GLN A 607 -21.02 38.44 -1.68
CA GLN A 607 -21.90 37.83 -2.71
C GLN A 607 -21.17 37.56 -4.05
N SER A 608 -21.45 36.40 -4.67
CA SER A 608 -21.59 36.21 -6.15
C SER A 608 -20.35 36.49 -7.05
N HIS A 609 -20.32 36.20 -8.36
CA HIS A 609 -21.31 35.62 -9.29
C HIS A 609 -20.55 34.86 -10.42
N ALA A 610 -21.23 33.99 -11.18
CA ALA A 610 -20.66 33.31 -12.35
C ALA A 610 -21.34 33.75 -13.65
N GLY A 611 -20.57 34.16 -14.67
CA GLY A 611 -21.13 34.74 -15.90
C GLY A 611 -20.14 34.88 -17.06
N ARG A 612 -20.28 33.96 -18.03
CA ARG A 612 -19.61 33.85 -19.35
C ARG A 612 -19.29 35.18 -20.07
N LEU A 613 -18.24 35.17 -20.89
CA LEU A 613 -18.31 35.72 -22.26
C LEU A 613 -17.28 35.05 -23.20
N SER A 614 -17.59 34.96 -24.49
CA SER A 614 -16.80 34.22 -25.49
C SER A 614 -16.96 34.81 -26.91
N HIS A 615 -15.91 34.71 -27.72
CA HIS A 615 -15.79 35.07 -29.15
C HIS A 615 -15.86 36.56 -29.56
N VAL A 616 -14.81 36.99 -30.27
CA VAL A 616 -14.77 37.34 -31.72
C VAL A 616 -13.28 37.53 -32.07
N LEU A 617 -12.62 36.61 -32.81
CA LEU A 617 -12.40 36.63 -34.28
C LEU A 617 -11.68 37.91 -34.79
N ARG A 618 -10.70 37.89 -35.72
CA ARG A 618 -10.41 36.92 -36.80
C ARG A 618 -9.04 37.17 -37.49
N LYS A 619 -8.44 36.13 -38.09
CA LYS A 619 -7.35 36.17 -39.15
C LYS A 619 -5.97 36.70 -38.68
N LYS A 620 -4.84 36.41 -39.36
CA LYS A 620 -4.61 35.63 -40.61
C LYS A 620 -4.16 34.18 -40.32
N ALA A 621 -3.33 33.59 -41.17
CA ALA A 621 -2.74 32.23 -41.09
C ALA A 621 -1.59 32.09 -42.12
N GLY A 622 -0.80 31.03 -41.99
CA GLY A 622 0.25 30.55 -42.93
C GLY A 622 0.69 29.11 -42.59
N PRO A 623 1.27 28.30 -43.52
CA PRO A 623 0.98 26.85 -43.52
C PRO A 623 2.17 25.86 -43.68
N VAL A 624 2.08 24.71 -43.00
CA VAL A 624 2.73 23.39 -43.28
C VAL A 624 1.84 22.30 -42.65
N GLY A 625 1.66 21.05 -43.14
CA GLY A 625 2.02 20.42 -44.42
C GLY A 625 2.29 18.90 -44.31
N GLY A 626 1.34 18.02 -44.71
CA GLY A 626 1.44 16.53 -44.67
C GLY A 626 1.05 15.92 -43.30
N ALA A 627 0.28 14.82 -43.13
CA ALA A 627 -0.31 13.79 -44.02
C ALA A 627 0.71 12.74 -44.58
N VAL A 628 0.49 11.41 -44.61
CA VAL A 628 -0.71 10.52 -44.38
C VAL A 628 -0.26 9.14 -43.80
N GLY A 629 -1.14 8.43 -43.07
CA GLY A 629 -1.09 6.96 -42.87
C GLY A 629 -1.25 6.52 -41.40
N GLY A 630 -2.06 5.52 -41.00
CA GLY A 630 -2.91 4.58 -41.76
C GLY A 630 -2.38 3.13 -41.66
N ALA A 631 -3.14 2.11 -41.24
CA ALA A 631 -4.54 2.09 -40.79
C ALA A 631 -4.82 0.90 -39.84
N PHE A 632 -5.92 0.98 -39.07
CA PHE A 632 -6.56 -0.18 -38.46
C PHE A 632 -7.66 -0.69 -39.41
N GLY A 633 -7.75 -2.01 -39.63
CA GLY A 633 -8.71 -2.59 -40.57
C GLY A 633 -8.88 -4.10 -40.38
N SER A 634 -9.80 -4.50 -39.50
CA SER A 634 -10.24 -5.88 -39.39
C SER A 634 -11.34 -6.17 -40.41
N LEU A 635 -11.27 -7.34 -41.06
CA LEU A 635 -12.46 -8.18 -41.28
C LEU A 635 -12.05 -9.65 -41.44
N LEU A 636 -12.99 -10.57 -41.17
CA LEU A 636 -12.82 -12.00 -41.38
C LEU A 636 -13.17 -12.42 -42.83
N ASP A 637 -12.72 -13.61 -43.16
CA ASP A 637 -13.12 -14.52 -44.24
C ASP A 637 -14.48 -14.26 -44.91
N TRP A 638 -14.51 -14.42 -46.24
CA TRP A 638 -15.27 -15.55 -46.80
C TRP A 638 -14.79 -15.99 -48.19
N ILE A 639 -15.11 -17.24 -48.53
CA ILE A 639 -14.81 -17.90 -49.81
C ILE A 639 -16.09 -17.87 -50.67
N GLY A 640 -16.00 -17.45 -51.94
CA GLY A 640 -17.09 -17.63 -52.90
C GLY A 640 -17.03 -16.78 -54.17
N VAL A 641 -16.54 -17.40 -55.26
CA VAL A 641 -17.19 -17.56 -56.59
C VAL A 641 -18.32 -16.56 -56.94
N ASP A 642 -18.34 -15.88 -58.11
CA ASP A 642 -17.53 -15.95 -59.35
C ASP A 642 -16.98 -14.56 -59.73
#